data_AF-A0A915V043-F1
#
_entry.id   AF-A0A915V043-F1
#
_cell.length_a   1.000
_cell.length_b   1.000
_cell.length_c   1.000
_cell.angle_alpha   90.00
_cell.angle_beta   90.00
_cell.angle_gamma   90.00
#
_symmetry.space_group_name_H-M   'P 1'
#
loop_
_entity.id
_entity.type
_entity.pdbx_description
1 polymer ?
#
loop_
_entity_poly.entity_id
_entity_poly.type
_entity_poly.pdbx_seq_one_letter_code
_entity_poly.pdbx_strand_id
1 'polypeptide(L)'
;MRRIAVVLGALYVALGWCADDPLAQRVSYDQPAHTLETLLRDLSKQTNLKLYPAPELKQEIVLVAVQEMPLQELMRHLAFVADAEWIAESARQYRLARTPAVAARRRQEDREQTRAALREMLADQNFRRFLEPLTREEVVERVERIRKQLREVAAEQRDWDSLWEFHHNLRAREWEPLDPQRRLLCRIVQQLDIDALAEIPPDERRVFSNASGRYLLPLRMNLTPLLQQWRAERETFEGVLTSVSHQFTEVDKQAMGYFWWQVRLPEAQTPTALDAPLRVYMEVHRGVLEKSFRFILHLVDENNRLVASAEYPPDGEAQGWEQRRQELFQKDSALAKPVEWREATQRWLEAQRMAQSSREVQPFPDLLDPARHEPLAFVATDVLRSYARHRQLPLVALMDDGMLLLNARVSGEQQLLADFLHGDWWEMDRAEGALRVKPRLSSLNWRARESRAAVSRWIRQIVARGYFTLDDWLNAAEHPVLADMYLAFLSPGTIWGHLTSFSQRSQPIVPLIKHLAKETAARPDGSLEQLLHRLAARELQSLERVVYHNPQVKVSSARMEFAPLSARVGAPAPLPHVHFPNGLPRDATLRCRMEATEGVLRGRSGVGVWGDFSPVRWLQRVVQSADTDDQFLLEERDALQNSLLLPALRQELYLSLPLKPDAEVLIVSRFGARGYRLTRGDKPLRWDELPPEFLKPPEEKAGTP
;
A
#
# COMPACT_ATOMS: atom_id res chain seq x y z
N MET A 1 36.10 -18.56 30.10
CA MET A 1 36.06 -17.58 31.21
C MET A 1 34.62 -17.20 31.55
N ARG A 2 33.88 -18.13 32.17
CA ARG A 2 32.48 -17.98 32.62
C ARG A 2 32.42 -18.61 34.00
N ARG A 3 32.47 -17.81 35.08
CA ARG A 3 32.15 -18.19 36.48
C ARG A 3 32.50 -17.08 37.51
N ILE A 4 32.22 -15.81 37.24
CA ILE A 4 32.25 -14.75 38.28
C ILE A 4 31.19 -13.68 37.94
N ALA A 5 29.91 -14.01 38.10
CA ALA A 5 28.82 -13.04 37.88
C ALA A 5 27.57 -13.29 38.76
N VAL A 6 27.70 -14.03 39.86
CA VAL A 6 26.56 -14.40 40.74
C VAL A 6 26.63 -13.74 42.12
N VAL A 7 27.64 -12.92 42.43
CA VAL A 7 27.81 -12.32 43.78
C VAL A 7 27.54 -10.80 43.84
N LEU A 8 27.26 -10.14 42.72
CA LEU A 8 26.97 -8.69 42.69
C LEU A 8 25.47 -8.33 42.77
N GLY A 9 24.59 -9.29 43.07
CA GLY A 9 23.13 -9.08 43.16
C GLY A 9 22.56 -8.81 44.55
N ALA A 10 23.36 -8.90 45.61
CA ALA A 10 22.86 -8.84 47.00
C ALA A 10 23.31 -7.62 47.81
N LEU A 11 24.10 -6.70 47.23
CA LEU A 11 24.68 -5.55 47.95
C LEU A 11 24.31 -4.17 47.35
N TYR A 12 23.12 -4.04 46.75
CA TYR A 12 22.56 -2.77 46.25
C TYR A 12 21.26 -2.34 46.97
N VAL A 13 20.85 -3.03 48.03
CA VAL A 13 19.57 -2.75 48.73
C VAL A 13 19.69 -1.68 49.84
N ALA A 14 20.90 -1.22 50.20
CA ALA A 14 21.07 -0.45 51.44
C ALA A 14 21.37 1.07 51.30
N LEU A 15 21.38 1.67 50.10
CA LEU A 15 21.70 3.11 49.94
C LEU A 15 20.63 3.95 49.23
N GLY A 16 19.42 3.42 49.01
CA GLY A 16 18.32 4.14 48.35
C GLY A 16 17.26 4.79 49.26
N TRP A 17 17.46 4.78 50.58
CA TRP A 17 16.41 5.13 51.57
C TRP A 17 16.26 6.62 51.92
N CYS A 18 16.59 7.54 50.99
CA CYS A 18 16.30 8.98 51.14
C CYS A 18 15.99 9.66 49.78
N ALA A 19 15.27 9.01 48.87
CA ALA A 19 14.57 9.76 47.82
C ALA A 19 13.15 10.05 48.33
N ASP A 20 12.93 11.26 48.87
CA ASP A 20 11.61 11.71 49.33
C ASP A 20 10.57 11.75 48.20
N ASP A 21 11.01 11.73 46.94
CA ASP A 21 10.17 11.62 45.75
C ASP A 21 10.34 10.25 45.05
N PRO A 22 9.33 9.36 45.10
CA PRO A 22 9.31 8.09 44.36
C PRO A 22 9.53 8.23 42.84
N LEU A 23 9.25 9.41 42.26
CA LEU A 23 9.45 9.66 40.83
C LEU A 23 10.93 9.90 40.47
N ALA A 24 11.77 10.23 41.47
CA ALA A 24 13.22 10.37 41.28
C ALA A 24 13.96 9.03 41.29
N GLN A 25 13.28 7.93 41.64
CA GLN A 25 13.86 6.59 41.60
C GLN A 25 14.35 6.26 40.19
N ARG A 26 15.58 5.77 40.09
CA ARG A 26 16.15 5.31 38.82
C ARG A 26 15.67 3.89 38.50
N VAL A 27 15.33 3.68 37.23
CA VAL A 27 14.84 2.41 36.71
C VAL A 27 15.68 1.97 35.51
N SER A 28 15.82 0.65 35.38
CA SER A 28 16.46 -0.01 34.25
C SER A 28 15.45 -0.96 33.64
N TYR A 29 15.15 -0.76 32.37
CA TYR A 29 14.16 -1.55 31.64
C TYR A 29 14.66 -1.81 30.23
N ASP A 30 14.94 -3.06 29.93
CA ASP A 30 15.37 -3.51 28.61
C ASP A 30 14.65 -4.82 28.28
N GLN A 31 13.50 -4.71 27.62
CA GLN A 31 12.70 -5.85 27.18
C GLN A 31 12.31 -5.70 25.70
N PRO A 32 12.01 -6.80 25.00
CA PRO A 32 11.41 -6.74 23.67
C PRO A 32 10.08 -5.97 23.69
N ALA A 33 9.59 -5.55 22.51
CA ALA A 33 8.31 -4.85 22.45
C ALA A 33 7.14 -5.69 23.00
N HIS A 34 6.27 -5.07 23.81
CA HIS A 34 5.05 -5.69 24.33
C HIS A 34 4.01 -4.62 24.72
N THR A 35 2.87 -5.06 25.25
CA THR A 35 1.79 -4.13 25.61
C THR A 35 2.23 -3.12 26.67
N LEU A 36 1.72 -1.89 26.57
CA LEU A 36 1.91 -0.83 27.54
C LEU A 36 1.38 -1.23 28.93
N GLU A 37 0.30 -2.02 28.99
CA GLU A 37 -0.19 -2.58 30.25
C GLU A 37 0.85 -3.48 30.93
N THR A 38 1.58 -4.31 30.16
CA THR A 38 2.65 -5.15 30.69
C THR A 38 3.84 -4.31 31.18
N LEU A 39 4.26 -3.31 30.39
CA LEU A 39 5.33 -2.38 30.78
C LEU A 39 5.01 -1.70 32.11
N LEU A 40 3.84 -1.07 32.22
CA LEU A 40 3.48 -0.27 33.39
C LEU A 40 3.27 -1.14 34.63
N ARG A 41 2.78 -2.37 34.47
CA ARG A 41 2.72 -3.36 35.55
C ARG A 41 4.11 -3.71 36.07
N ASP A 42 5.09 -3.90 35.19
CA ASP A 42 6.44 -4.26 35.60
C ASP A 42 7.17 -3.08 36.26
N LEU A 43 7.02 -1.87 35.72
CA LEU A 43 7.52 -0.64 36.36
C LEU A 43 6.86 -0.40 37.72
N SER A 44 5.57 -0.70 37.87
CA SER A 44 4.86 -0.59 39.15
C SER A 44 5.49 -1.50 40.22
N LYS A 45 5.88 -2.72 39.85
CA LYS A 45 6.57 -3.66 40.76
C LYS A 45 7.95 -3.16 41.16
N GLN A 46 8.68 -2.50 40.26
CA GLN A 46 10.03 -1.97 40.54
C GLN A 46 10.02 -0.72 41.42
N THR A 47 8.97 0.10 41.34
CA THR A 47 8.94 1.46 41.92
C THR A 47 7.98 1.62 43.09
N ASN A 48 7.15 0.61 43.38
CA ASN A 48 6.08 0.68 44.37
C ASN A 48 5.07 1.83 44.12
N LEU A 49 4.97 2.28 42.87
CA LEU A 49 3.93 3.17 42.38
C LEU A 49 2.90 2.36 41.59
N LYS A 50 1.64 2.76 41.64
CA LYS A 50 0.59 2.16 40.80
C LYS A 50 0.48 2.92 39.49
N LEU A 51 1.14 2.40 38.46
CA LEU A 51 1.12 2.93 37.09
C LEU A 51 0.21 2.06 36.22
N TYR A 52 -0.69 2.66 35.47
CA TYR A 52 -1.53 1.92 34.53
C TYR A 52 -2.04 2.79 33.38
N PRO A 53 -2.31 2.19 32.20
CA PRO A 53 -2.84 2.92 31.06
C PRO A 53 -4.37 3.00 31.10
N ALA A 54 -4.93 4.04 30.47
CA ALA A 54 -6.35 4.11 30.13
C ALA A 54 -6.74 2.98 29.16
N PRO A 55 -8.03 2.57 29.11
CA PRO A 55 -8.47 1.41 28.31
C PRO A 55 -8.01 1.43 26.86
N GLU A 56 -8.06 2.59 26.20
CA GLU A 56 -7.67 2.79 24.81
C GLU A 56 -6.17 2.63 24.55
N LEU A 57 -5.33 2.74 25.58
CA LEU A 57 -3.87 2.60 25.49
C LEU A 57 -3.37 1.22 25.92
N LYS A 58 -4.21 0.37 26.52
CA LYS A 58 -3.80 -0.93 27.08
C LYS A 58 -3.07 -1.83 26.08
N GLN A 59 -3.58 -1.85 24.85
CA GLN A 59 -3.10 -2.71 23.78
C GLN A 59 -1.99 -2.08 22.95
N GLU A 60 -1.65 -0.82 23.19
CA GLU A 60 -0.53 -0.18 22.49
C GLU A 60 0.76 -0.93 22.78
N ILE A 61 1.56 -1.16 21.73
CA ILE A 61 2.81 -1.89 21.82
C ILE A 61 3.95 -0.88 21.97
N VAL A 62 4.75 -1.05 23.00
CA VAL A 62 5.88 -0.15 23.32
C VAL A 62 7.17 -0.94 23.44
N LEU A 63 8.27 -0.28 23.08
CA LEU A 63 9.62 -0.76 23.26
C LEU A 63 10.39 0.23 24.10
N VAL A 64 10.94 -0.25 25.22
CA VAL A 64 11.73 0.55 26.15
C VAL A 64 13.06 -0.16 26.38
N ALA A 65 14.16 0.54 26.11
CA ALA A 65 15.52 0.13 26.42
C ALA A 65 16.25 1.29 27.09
N VAL A 66 16.19 1.33 28.41
CA VAL A 66 16.77 2.39 29.26
C VAL A 66 17.56 1.79 30.41
N GLN A 67 18.63 2.46 30.81
CA GLN A 67 19.50 2.05 31.91
C GLN A 67 19.64 3.21 32.90
N GLU A 68 19.32 2.98 34.17
CA GLU A 68 19.44 3.95 35.26
C GLU A 68 18.75 5.30 35.00
N MET A 69 17.63 5.30 34.28
CA MET A 69 16.87 6.50 33.93
C MET A 69 15.92 6.86 35.09
N PRO A 70 15.83 8.14 35.51
CA PRO A 70 14.81 8.57 36.48
C PRO A 70 13.40 8.21 36.00
N LEU A 71 12.56 7.67 36.88
CA LEU A 71 11.21 7.24 36.51
C LEU A 71 10.39 8.39 35.94
N GLN A 72 10.49 9.59 36.51
CA GLN A 72 9.81 10.78 35.99
C GLN A 72 10.16 11.08 34.52
N GLU A 73 11.42 10.89 34.16
CA GLU A 73 11.94 11.11 32.80
C GLU A 73 11.39 10.04 31.84
N LEU A 74 11.46 8.76 32.23
CA LEU A 74 10.83 7.67 31.47
C LEU A 74 9.33 7.90 31.28
N MET A 75 8.62 8.33 32.33
CA MET A 75 7.20 8.66 32.27
C MET A 75 6.93 9.77 31.24
N ARG A 76 7.75 10.82 31.18
CA ARG A 76 7.63 11.88 30.17
C ARG A 76 7.87 11.37 28.75
N HIS A 77 8.87 10.51 28.55
CA HIS A 77 9.10 9.89 27.24
C HIS A 77 7.93 9.00 26.81
N LEU A 78 7.38 8.19 27.73
CA LEU A 78 6.19 7.37 27.47
C LEU A 78 4.97 8.22 27.12
N ALA A 79 4.74 9.31 27.85
CA ALA A 79 3.67 10.25 27.56
C ALA A 79 3.82 10.87 26.16
N PHE A 80 5.04 11.25 25.77
CA PHE A 80 5.32 11.78 24.44
C PHE A 80 5.05 10.76 23.33
N VAL A 81 5.60 9.54 23.42
CA VAL A 81 5.45 8.55 22.33
C VAL A 81 4.02 8.04 22.21
N ALA A 82 3.26 8.01 23.31
CA ALA A 82 1.87 7.59 23.32
C ALA A 82 0.86 8.71 22.97
N ASP A 83 1.34 9.95 22.79
CA ASP A 83 0.51 11.16 22.73
C ASP A 83 -0.52 11.18 23.86
N ALA A 84 -0.02 11.10 25.07
CA ALA A 84 -0.81 10.96 26.29
C ALA A 84 -0.26 11.89 27.39
N GLU A 85 -0.97 11.95 28.51
CA GLU A 85 -0.52 12.64 29.71
C GLU A 85 -0.75 11.77 30.95
N TRP A 86 0.08 12.00 31.97
CA TRP A 86 -0.05 11.35 33.27
C TRP A 86 -1.02 12.13 34.16
N ILE A 87 -2.07 11.45 34.61
CA ILE A 87 -3.05 11.98 35.55
C ILE A 87 -2.73 11.37 36.92
N ALA A 88 -2.33 12.21 37.87
CA ALA A 88 -2.18 11.80 39.25
C ALA A 88 -3.56 11.62 39.89
N GLU A 89 -3.88 10.40 40.30
CA GLU A 89 -5.13 10.09 41.02
C GLU A 89 -4.92 10.06 42.54
N SER A 90 -3.69 9.79 42.97
CA SER A 90 -3.20 9.98 44.34
C SER A 90 -1.69 10.14 44.34
N ALA A 91 -1.07 10.38 45.50
CA ALA A 91 0.39 10.51 45.63
C ALA A 91 1.19 9.30 45.08
N ARG A 92 0.57 8.11 45.02
CA ARG A 92 1.22 6.88 44.55
C ARG A 92 0.49 6.20 43.39
N GLN A 93 -0.46 6.87 42.75
CA GLN A 93 -1.25 6.31 41.66
C GLN A 93 -1.30 7.27 40.47
N TYR A 94 -0.81 6.81 39.33
CA TYR A 94 -0.74 7.59 38.09
C TYR A 94 -1.38 6.80 36.94
N ARG A 95 -2.25 7.47 36.20
CA ARG A 95 -2.91 6.92 35.02
C ARG A 95 -2.42 7.62 33.76
N LEU A 96 -1.91 6.87 32.80
CA LEU A 96 -1.53 7.40 31.49
C LEU A 96 -2.77 7.41 30.58
N ALA A 97 -3.18 8.58 30.08
CA ALA A 97 -4.40 8.71 29.30
C ALA A 97 -4.25 9.69 28.13
N ARG A 98 -4.98 9.43 27.04
CA ARG A 98 -5.09 10.35 25.92
C ARG A 98 -6.34 11.22 26.12
N THR A 99 -6.20 12.33 26.83
CA THR A 99 -7.34 13.23 27.08
C THR A 99 -7.80 13.94 25.82
N PRO A 100 -9.04 14.47 25.77
CA PRO A 100 -9.52 15.23 24.61
C PRO A 100 -8.63 16.42 24.24
N ALA A 101 -8.00 17.07 25.22
CA ALA A 101 -7.08 18.19 24.99
C ALA A 101 -5.80 17.74 24.29
N VAL A 102 -5.17 16.65 24.78
CA VAL A 102 -3.99 16.06 24.13
C VAL A 102 -4.34 15.59 22.71
N ALA A 103 -5.51 14.96 22.55
CA ALA A 103 -5.97 14.49 21.25
C ALA A 103 -6.19 15.64 20.25
N ALA A 104 -6.80 16.74 20.69
CA ALA A 104 -7.02 17.92 19.86
C ALA A 104 -5.71 18.62 19.48
N ARG A 105 -4.79 18.78 20.45
CA ARG A 105 -3.46 19.35 20.22
C ARG A 105 -2.70 18.55 19.17
N ARG A 106 -2.63 17.22 19.32
CA ARG A 106 -1.88 16.39 18.38
C ARG A 106 -2.48 16.41 16.97
N ARG A 107 -3.81 16.41 16.83
CA ARG A 107 -4.46 16.58 15.52
C ARG A 107 -4.11 17.91 14.86
N GLN A 108 -3.97 18.98 15.66
CA GLN A 108 -3.56 20.27 15.13
C GLN A 108 -2.10 20.25 14.68
N GLU A 109 -1.19 19.68 15.46
CA GLU A 109 0.22 19.47 15.08
C GLU A 109 0.33 18.67 13.77
N ASP A 110 -0.39 17.56 13.65
CA ASP A 110 -0.36 16.70 12.45
C ASP A 110 -0.91 17.43 11.20
N ARG A 111 -1.93 18.29 11.37
CA ARG A 111 -2.41 19.15 10.27
C ARG A 111 -1.37 20.18 9.87
N GLU A 112 -0.69 20.80 10.82
CA GLU A 112 0.36 21.78 10.55
C GLU A 112 1.56 21.14 9.83
N GLN A 113 1.96 19.93 10.23
CA GLN A 113 2.97 19.13 9.52
C GLN A 113 2.53 18.85 8.07
N THR A 114 1.28 18.43 7.88
CA THR A 114 0.72 18.19 6.53
C THR A 114 0.71 19.47 5.68
N ARG A 115 0.34 20.62 6.26
CA ARG A 115 0.38 21.93 5.58
C ARG A 115 1.81 22.33 5.21
N ALA A 116 2.77 22.10 6.10
CA ALA A 116 4.17 22.38 5.83
C ALA A 116 4.70 21.53 4.68
N ALA A 117 4.40 20.23 4.68
CA ALA A 117 4.75 19.30 3.60
C ALA A 117 4.15 19.72 2.24
N LEU A 118 2.88 20.12 2.21
CA LEU A 118 2.24 20.64 1.00
C LEU A 118 2.92 21.92 0.49
N ARG A 119 3.29 22.84 1.39
CA ARG A 119 4.04 24.06 1.01
C ARG A 119 5.42 23.75 0.46
N GLU A 120 6.12 22.77 1.06
CA GLU A 120 7.42 22.30 0.59
C GLU A 120 7.30 21.74 -0.84
N MET A 121 6.34 20.85 -1.08
CA MET A 121 6.04 20.31 -2.42
C MET A 121 5.77 21.42 -3.44
N LEU A 122 4.94 22.41 -3.10
CA LEU A 122 4.64 23.55 -3.99
C LEU A 122 5.84 24.50 -4.22
N ALA A 123 6.82 24.49 -3.31
CA ALA A 123 8.04 25.27 -3.42
C ALA A 123 9.17 24.53 -4.16
N ASP A 124 9.05 23.21 -4.32
CA ASP A 124 10.04 22.37 -4.99
C ASP A 124 10.30 22.81 -6.45
N GLN A 125 11.57 22.75 -6.88
CA GLN A 125 11.95 23.18 -8.22
C GLN A 125 11.38 22.25 -9.31
N ASN A 126 11.26 20.95 -9.04
CA ASN A 126 10.63 20.01 -9.97
C ASN A 126 9.13 20.22 -10.05
N PHE A 127 8.46 20.71 -9.00
CA PHE A 127 7.08 21.16 -9.10
C PHE A 127 6.97 22.46 -9.91
N ARG A 128 7.81 23.46 -9.59
CA ARG A 128 7.77 24.79 -10.21
C ARG A 128 8.04 24.79 -11.71
N ARG A 129 8.89 23.89 -12.23
CA ARG A 129 9.13 23.75 -13.67
C ARG A 129 7.85 23.49 -14.48
N PHE A 130 6.85 22.85 -13.88
CA PHE A 130 5.57 22.57 -14.56
C PHE A 130 4.66 23.80 -14.67
N LEU A 131 4.97 24.87 -13.94
CA LEU A 131 4.17 26.10 -13.95
C LEU A 131 4.51 26.98 -15.14
N GLU A 132 5.76 26.93 -15.61
CA GLU A 132 6.24 27.67 -16.77
C GLU A 132 5.47 27.25 -18.04
N PRO A 133 5.30 28.13 -19.03
CA PRO A 133 4.74 27.74 -20.32
C PRO A 133 5.62 26.75 -21.08
N LEU A 134 5.02 25.77 -21.76
CA LEU A 134 5.76 24.85 -22.64
C LEU A 134 6.09 25.55 -23.97
N THR A 135 7.38 25.61 -24.34
CA THR A 135 7.83 26.22 -25.60
C THR A 135 8.11 25.16 -26.67
N ARG A 136 8.07 25.56 -27.94
CA ARG A 136 8.36 24.65 -29.05
C ARG A 136 9.80 24.14 -28.99
N GLU A 137 10.72 25.02 -28.63
CA GLU A 137 12.16 24.73 -28.51
C GLU A 137 12.40 23.67 -27.43
N GLU A 138 11.75 23.79 -26.26
CA GLU A 138 11.84 22.79 -25.19
C GLU A 138 11.32 21.42 -25.66
N VAL A 139 10.19 21.39 -26.38
CA VAL A 139 9.63 20.14 -26.92
C VAL A 139 10.61 19.48 -27.88
N VAL A 140 11.14 20.22 -28.84
CA VAL A 140 12.10 19.69 -29.82
C VAL A 140 13.35 19.14 -29.13
N GLU A 141 13.95 19.92 -28.24
CA GLU A 141 15.19 19.53 -27.54
C GLU A 141 15.02 18.24 -26.73
N ARG A 142 13.93 18.14 -25.95
CA ARG A 142 13.64 16.95 -25.14
C ARG A 142 13.27 15.74 -26.00
N VAL A 143 12.48 15.91 -27.06
CA VAL A 143 12.13 14.80 -27.97
C VAL A 143 13.39 14.21 -28.61
N GLU A 144 14.33 15.04 -29.05
CA GLU A 144 15.60 14.56 -29.60
C GLU A 144 16.46 13.84 -28.55
N ARG A 145 16.48 14.31 -27.29
CA ARG A 145 17.13 13.57 -26.20
C ARG A 145 16.50 12.21 -25.97
N ILE A 146 15.17 12.13 -25.94
CA ILE A 146 14.45 10.87 -25.74
C ILE A 146 14.78 9.88 -26.86
N ARG A 147 14.74 10.32 -28.12
CA ARG A 147 15.11 9.50 -29.28
C ARG A 147 16.55 9.00 -29.17
N LYS A 148 17.49 9.87 -28.80
CA LYS A 148 18.89 9.49 -28.59
C LYS A 148 19.01 8.40 -27.53
N GLN A 149 18.40 8.59 -26.36
CA GLN A 149 18.46 7.64 -25.25
C GLN A 149 17.80 6.29 -25.59
N LEU A 150 16.68 6.29 -26.33
CA LEU A 150 16.04 5.06 -26.79
C LEU A 150 16.92 4.26 -27.77
N ARG A 151 17.64 4.94 -28.66
CA ARG A 151 18.58 4.29 -29.59
C ARG A 151 19.79 3.70 -28.88
N GLU A 152 20.30 4.40 -27.86
CA GLU A 152 21.38 3.87 -27.00
C GLU A 152 20.92 2.59 -26.29
N VAL A 153 19.70 2.56 -25.75
CA VAL A 153 19.13 1.36 -25.13
C VAL A 153 18.91 0.23 -26.14
N ALA A 154 18.43 0.54 -27.35
CA ALA A 154 18.26 -0.47 -28.39
C ALA A 154 19.58 -1.14 -28.81
N ALA A 155 20.71 -0.45 -28.63
CA ALA A 155 22.04 -0.96 -28.96
C ALA A 155 22.70 -1.75 -27.80
N GLU A 156 22.19 -1.63 -26.58
CA GLU A 156 22.76 -2.22 -25.37
C GLU A 156 21.91 -3.40 -24.86
N GLN A 157 22.55 -4.52 -24.54
CA GLN A 157 21.89 -5.55 -23.73
C GLN A 157 21.92 -5.11 -22.27
N ARG A 158 20.76 -4.78 -21.73
CA ARG A 158 20.56 -4.43 -20.33
C ARG A 158 19.72 -5.52 -19.65
N ASP A 159 20.03 -5.78 -18.38
CA ASP A 159 19.13 -6.58 -17.54
C ASP A 159 17.81 -5.83 -17.29
N TRP A 160 16.83 -6.58 -16.79
CA TRP A 160 15.48 -6.05 -16.57
C TRP A 160 15.41 -4.90 -15.57
N ASP A 161 16.21 -4.93 -14.50
CA ASP A 161 16.20 -3.90 -13.46
C ASP A 161 16.79 -2.59 -13.99
N SER A 162 17.89 -2.69 -14.73
CA SER A 162 18.51 -1.56 -15.44
C SER A 162 17.57 -0.94 -16.48
N LEU A 163 16.82 -1.76 -17.23
CA LEU A 163 15.80 -1.28 -18.17
C LEU A 163 14.64 -0.60 -17.45
N TRP A 164 14.21 -1.15 -16.32
CA TRP A 164 13.13 -0.59 -15.50
C TRP A 164 13.52 0.78 -14.93
N GLU A 165 14.71 0.91 -14.34
CA GLU A 165 15.22 2.19 -13.83
C GLU A 165 15.38 3.22 -14.96
N PHE A 166 15.92 2.80 -16.10
CA PHE A 166 16.03 3.65 -17.27
C PHE A 166 14.65 4.15 -17.74
N HIS A 167 13.66 3.25 -17.85
CA HIS A 167 12.29 3.59 -18.21
C HIS A 167 11.69 4.66 -17.29
N HIS A 168 11.83 4.47 -15.97
CA HIS A 168 11.32 5.42 -14.99
C HIS A 168 12.02 6.78 -15.07
N ASN A 169 13.35 6.78 -15.22
CA ASN A 169 14.12 8.01 -15.36
C ASN A 169 13.80 8.76 -16.66
N LEU A 170 13.72 8.07 -17.80
CA LEU A 170 13.34 8.64 -19.08
C LEU A 170 11.97 9.31 -18.98
N ARG A 171 10.99 8.60 -18.41
CA ARG A 171 9.63 9.11 -18.20
C ARG A 171 9.64 10.35 -17.29
N ALA A 172 10.19 10.25 -16.08
CA ALA A 172 10.10 11.31 -15.07
C ALA A 172 10.92 12.57 -15.40
N ARG A 173 12.09 12.39 -16.05
CA ARG A 173 13.03 13.49 -16.33
C ARG A 173 12.83 14.14 -17.69
N GLU A 174 12.47 13.36 -18.71
CA GLU A 174 12.37 13.86 -20.08
C GLU A 174 10.92 13.98 -20.55
N TRP A 175 10.09 12.94 -20.41
CA TRP A 175 8.73 12.93 -20.97
C TRP A 175 7.72 13.74 -20.16
N GLU A 176 7.62 13.49 -18.85
CA GLU A 176 6.60 14.12 -18.00
C GLU A 176 6.65 15.66 -17.99
N PRO A 177 7.82 16.34 -18.05
CA PRO A 177 7.89 17.79 -18.23
C PRO A 177 7.23 18.31 -19.51
N LEU A 178 7.14 17.49 -20.56
CA LEU A 178 6.48 17.86 -21.82
C LEU A 178 4.96 17.72 -21.78
N ASP A 179 4.40 16.99 -20.80
CA ASP A 179 2.98 16.68 -20.73
C ASP A 179 2.14 17.94 -20.41
N PRO A 180 1.35 18.47 -21.38
CA PRO A 180 0.54 19.67 -21.15
C PRO A 180 -0.54 19.44 -20.08
N GLN A 181 -1.12 18.25 -20.00
CA GLN A 181 -2.14 17.91 -19.01
C GLN A 181 -1.54 17.95 -17.59
N ARG A 182 -0.30 17.49 -17.42
CA ARG A 182 0.40 17.56 -16.13
C ARG A 182 0.77 19.00 -15.75
N ARG A 183 1.17 19.84 -16.71
CA ARG A 183 1.40 21.28 -16.46
C ARG A 183 0.12 21.99 -16.01
N LEU A 184 -1.01 21.71 -16.67
CA LEU A 184 -2.33 22.20 -16.23
C LEU A 184 -2.67 21.73 -14.81
N LEU A 185 -2.46 20.44 -14.52
CA LEU A 185 -2.66 19.86 -13.19
C LEU A 185 -1.87 20.64 -12.14
N CYS A 186 -0.56 20.85 -12.34
CA CYS A 186 0.29 21.56 -11.38
C CYS A 186 -0.17 23.01 -11.17
N ARG A 187 -0.59 23.72 -12.22
CA ARG A 187 -1.15 25.09 -12.09
C ARG A 187 -2.45 25.14 -11.31
N ILE A 188 -3.31 24.12 -11.45
CA ILE A 188 -4.53 23.98 -10.64
C ILE A 188 -4.14 23.69 -9.19
N VAL A 189 -3.25 22.72 -8.95
CA VAL A 189 -2.81 22.33 -7.60
C VAL A 189 -2.17 23.51 -6.86
N GLN A 190 -1.39 24.35 -7.54
CA GLN A 190 -0.80 25.57 -6.97
C GLN A 190 -1.85 26.56 -6.44
N GLN A 191 -3.06 26.55 -7.01
CA GLN A 191 -4.15 27.47 -6.65
C GLN A 191 -5.19 26.84 -5.71
N LEU A 192 -5.04 25.55 -5.36
CA LEU A 192 -5.94 24.90 -4.40
C LEU A 192 -5.72 25.42 -2.99
N ASP A 193 -6.80 25.39 -2.21
CA ASP A 193 -6.76 25.67 -0.77
C ASP A 193 -6.00 24.56 -0.03
N ILE A 194 -4.80 24.88 0.46
CA ILE A 194 -3.94 23.96 1.23
C ILE A 194 -4.67 23.46 2.49
N ASP A 195 -5.55 24.27 3.08
CA ASP A 195 -6.30 23.84 4.27
C ASP A 195 -7.32 22.76 3.91
N ALA A 196 -8.02 22.91 2.79
CA ALA A 196 -8.91 21.89 2.26
C ALA A 196 -8.18 20.58 1.92
N LEU A 197 -6.92 20.66 1.44
CA LEU A 197 -6.07 19.49 1.19
C LEU A 197 -5.63 18.80 2.49
N ALA A 198 -5.21 19.57 3.50
CA ALA A 198 -4.76 19.04 4.79
C ALA A 198 -5.90 18.38 5.60
N GLU A 199 -7.15 18.78 5.35
CA GLU A 199 -8.35 18.21 5.97
C GLU A 199 -8.80 16.87 5.37
N ILE A 200 -8.31 16.50 4.19
CA ILE A 200 -8.62 15.20 3.57
C ILE A 200 -8.14 14.10 4.53
N PRO A 201 -8.96 13.14 4.99
CA PRO A 201 -8.46 12.06 5.83
C PRO A 201 -7.48 11.14 5.07
N PRO A 202 -6.49 10.51 5.74
CA PRO A 202 -5.61 9.54 5.08
C PRO A 202 -6.37 8.39 4.43
N ASP A 203 -5.81 7.79 3.40
CA ASP A 203 -6.41 6.73 2.58
C ASP A 203 -7.78 7.09 1.98
N GLU A 204 -8.18 8.37 2.00
CA GLU A 204 -9.41 8.86 1.37
C GLU A 204 -9.11 9.71 0.14
N ARG A 205 -10.09 9.72 -0.75
CA ARG A 205 -10.18 10.59 -1.89
C ARG A 205 -11.14 11.75 -1.65
N ARG A 206 -10.79 12.92 -2.18
CA ARG A 206 -11.72 14.03 -2.44
C ARG A 206 -11.60 14.47 -3.89
N VAL A 207 -12.68 15.02 -4.44
CA VAL A 207 -12.70 15.50 -5.82
C VAL A 207 -13.14 16.97 -5.83
N PHE A 208 -12.25 17.83 -6.32
CA PHE A 208 -12.55 19.24 -6.57
C PHE A 208 -13.02 19.41 -8.01
N SER A 209 -14.04 20.23 -8.25
CA SER A 209 -14.55 20.47 -9.60
C SER A 209 -15.11 21.87 -9.81
N ASN A 210 -15.25 22.26 -11.08
CA ASN A 210 -16.09 23.39 -11.49
C ASN A 210 -17.57 22.99 -11.67
N ALA A 211 -17.89 21.69 -11.61
CA ALA A 211 -19.25 21.19 -11.55
C ALA A 211 -19.78 21.18 -10.11
N SER A 212 -21.10 21.27 -9.95
CA SER A 212 -21.77 21.18 -8.64
C SER A 212 -22.13 19.74 -8.30
N GLY A 213 -22.00 19.36 -7.03
CA GLY A 213 -22.47 18.07 -6.54
C GLY A 213 -22.28 17.92 -5.03
N ARG A 214 -23.10 17.07 -4.39
CA ARG A 214 -22.96 16.73 -2.96
C ARG A 214 -21.58 16.20 -2.58
N TYR A 215 -20.95 15.43 -3.47
CA TYR A 215 -19.63 14.82 -3.23
C TYR A 215 -18.48 15.55 -3.93
N LEU A 216 -18.75 16.73 -4.51
CA LEU A 216 -17.76 17.55 -5.19
C LEU A 216 -17.42 18.78 -4.32
N LEU A 217 -16.12 19.01 -4.14
CA LEU A 217 -15.62 20.26 -3.57
C LEU A 217 -15.46 21.29 -4.69
N PRO A 218 -15.72 22.59 -4.46
CA PRO A 218 -15.54 23.60 -5.49
C PRO A 218 -14.06 23.92 -5.73
N LEU A 219 -13.62 24.05 -6.99
CA LEU A 219 -12.25 24.50 -7.34
C LEU A 219 -11.97 25.97 -6.98
N ARG A 220 -13.01 26.81 -6.84
CA ARG A 220 -12.92 28.24 -6.42
C ARG A 220 -11.84 29.06 -7.15
N MET A 221 -11.59 28.78 -8.43
CA MET A 221 -10.58 29.49 -9.26
C MET A 221 -11.10 29.73 -10.67
N ASN A 222 -10.49 30.68 -11.39
CA ASN A 222 -10.81 30.92 -12.80
C ASN A 222 -10.04 29.95 -13.70
N LEU A 223 -10.73 28.93 -14.22
CA LEU A 223 -10.12 27.91 -15.07
C LEU A 223 -9.91 28.35 -16.52
N THR A 224 -10.56 29.40 -16.98
CA THR A 224 -10.51 29.85 -18.38
C THR A 224 -9.08 30.10 -18.88
N PRO A 225 -8.25 30.94 -18.22
CA PRO A 225 -6.88 31.18 -18.68
C PRO A 225 -6.02 29.91 -18.60
N LEU A 226 -6.22 29.06 -17.60
CA LEU A 226 -5.48 27.81 -17.44
C LEU A 226 -5.78 26.82 -18.59
N LEU A 227 -7.06 26.71 -18.98
CA LEU A 227 -7.49 25.87 -20.09
C LEU A 227 -7.07 26.41 -21.45
N GLN A 228 -7.03 27.74 -21.63
CA GLN A 228 -6.50 28.37 -22.86
C GLN A 228 -5.01 28.09 -23.02
N GLN A 229 -4.23 28.26 -21.96
CA GLN A 229 -2.81 27.94 -21.97
C GLN A 229 -2.57 26.45 -22.25
N TRP A 230 -3.31 25.57 -21.57
CA TRP A 230 -3.24 24.12 -21.83
C TRP A 230 -3.49 23.76 -23.30
N ARG A 231 -4.47 24.40 -23.97
CA ARG A 231 -4.73 24.18 -25.40
C ARG A 231 -3.53 24.58 -26.26
N ALA A 232 -2.98 25.77 -26.04
CA ALA A 232 -1.83 26.26 -26.79
C ALA A 232 -0.58 25.36 -26.61
N GLU A 233 -0.32 24.92 -25.37
CA GLU A 233 0.77 23.99 -25.07
C GLU A 233 0.56 22.63 -25.72
N ARG A 234 -0.69 22.14 -25.73
CA ARG A 234 -1.04 20.88 -26.38
C ARG A 234 -0.89 20.95 -27.89
N GLU A 235 -1.33 22.03 -28.53
CA GLU A 235 -1.11 22.26 -29.97
C GLU A 235 0.38 22.31 -30.31
N THR A 236 1.19 22.95 -29.46
CA THR A 236 2.65 23.01 -29.60
C THR A 236 3.27 21.61 -29.51
N PHE A 237 2.91 20.86 -28.47
CA PHE A 237 3.41 19.51 -28.21
C PHE A 237 3.01 18.53 -29.32
N GLU A 238 1.72 18.45 -29.64
CA GLU A 238 1.20 17.58 -30.70
C GLU A 238 1.80 17.97 -32.06
N GLY A 239 1.89 19.26 -32.39
CA GLY A 239 2.44 19.74 -33.65
C GLY A 239 3.92 19.40 -33.86
N VAL A 240 4.72 19.30 -32.79
CA VAL A 240 6.10 18.79 -32.89
C VAL A 240 6.10 17.29 -33.10
N LEU A 241 5.38 16.52 -32.26
CA LEU A 241 5.38 15.05 -32.32
C LEU A 241 4.79 14.49 -33.62
N THR A 242 3.84 15.19 -34.24
CA THR A 242 3.29 14.78 -35.54
C THR A 242 4.12 15.26 -36.72
N SER A 243 5.12 16.13 -36.51
CA SER A 243 6.00 16.59 -37.59
C SER A 243 6.95 15.48 -38.05
N VAL A 244 7.12 15.32 -39.37
CA VAL A 244 7.92 14.24 -39.97
C VAL A 244 9.34 14.15 -39.38
N SER A 245 9.96 15.30 -39.07
CA SER A 245 11.34 15.35 -38.54
C SER A 245 11.47 14.81 -37.11
N HIS A 246 10.40 14.82 -36.31
CA HIS A 246 10.43 14.50 -34.87
C HIS A 246 9.53 13.31 -34.52
N GLN A 247 8.99 12.60 -35.50
CA GLN A 247 8.25 11.36 -35.26
C GLN A 247 9.19 10.27 -34.72
N PHE A 248 8.69 9.52 -33.74
CA PHE A 248 9.33 8.30 -33.25
C PHE A 248 9.22 7.20 -34.30
N THR A 249 10.37 6.64 -34.67
CA THR A 249 10.48 5.53 -35.62
C THR A 249 10.01 4.22 -35.01
N GLU A 250 9.77 3.19 -35.82
CA GLU A 250 9.44 1.85 -35.29
C GLU A 250 10.55 1.27 -34.42
N VAL A 251 11.82 1.60 -34.70
CA VAL A 251 12.96 1.21 -33.85
C VAL A 251 12.85 1.88 -32.48
N ASP A 252 12.52 3.17 -32.43
CA ASP A 252 12.32 3.89 -31.16
C ASP A 252 11.14 3.29 -30.36
N LYS A 253 10.09 2.83 -31.06
CA LYS A 253 8.93 2.16 -30.46
C LYS A 253 9.27 0.77 -29.90
N GLN A 254 10.04 -0.01 -30.64
CA GLN A 254 10.42 -1.36 -30.26
C GLN A 254 11.47 -1.39 -29.14
N ALA A 255 12.37 -0.40 -29.13
CA ALA A 255 13.42 -0.24 -28.12
C ALA A 255 12.87 -0.31 -26.68
N MET A 256 11.65 0.19 -26.46
CA MET A 256 11.02 0.13 -25.14
C MET A 256 9.49 0.10 -25.24
N GLY A 257 8.93 -0.99 -25.75
CA GLY A 257 7.47 -1.15 -25.92
C GLY A 257 6.65 -0.81 -24.65
N TYR A 258 7.18 -1.12 -23.47
CA TYR A 258 6.54 -0.80 -22.19
C TYR A 258 6.42 0.70 -21.91
N PHE A 259 7.41 1.51 -22.30
CA PHE A 259 7.37 2.97 -22.16
C PHE A 259 6.16 3.55 -22.91
N TRP A 260 5.96 3.09 -24.14
CA TRP A 260 4.88 3.54 -25.00
C TRP A 260 3.49 3.09 -24.54
N TRP A 261 3.43 2.04 -23.72
CA TRP A 261 2.19 1.65 -23.06
C TRP A 261 1.77 2.62 -21.94
N GLN A 262 2.74 3.32 -21.34
CA GLN A 262 2.55 4.26 -20.24
C GLN A 262 2.46 5.73 -20.66
N VAL A 263 2.77 6.07 -21.90
CA VAL A 263 2.72 7.46 -22.38
C VAL A 263 1.76 7.59 -23.56
N ARG A 264 1.17 8.77 -23.72
CA ARG A 264 0.31 9.06 -24.87
C ARG A 264 1.14 9.62 -26.02
N LEU A 265 1.31 8.85 -27.09
CA LEU A 265 1.79 9.35 -28.37
C LEU A 265 0.62 9.90 -29.20
N PRO A 266 0.66 11.16 -29.67
CA PRO A 266 -0.28 11.66 -30.67
C PRO A 266 -0.09 10.90 -32.00
N GLU A 267 -1.18 10.47 -32.63
CA GLU A 267 -1.15 9.85 -33.96
C GLU A 267 -1.35 10.93 -35.03
N ALA A 268 -0.50 10.92 -36.06
CA ALA A 268 -0.51 11.93 -37.12
C ALA A 268 -1.80 11.95 -37.99
N GLN A 269 -2.61 10.88 -37.96
CA GLN A 269 -3.77 10.70 -38.83
C GLN A 269 -5.12 10.81 -38.12
N THR A 270 -5.14 11.01 -36.80
CA THR A 270 -6.38 11.07 -36.03
C THR A 270 -6.61 12.51 -35.59
N PRO A 271 -7.24 13.37 -36.43
CA PRO A 271 -7.67 14.69 -35.98
C PRO A 271 -8.67 14.46 -34.86
N THR A 272 -8.20 14.61 -33.62
CA THR A 272 -9.09 14.54 -32.48
C THR A 272 -9.90 15.82 -32.58
N ALA A 273 -11.15 15.76 -33.05
CA ALA A 273 -12.08 16.88 -32.91
C ALA A 273 -12.02 17.26 -31.42
N LEU A 274 -11.44 18.44 -31.14
CA LEU A 274 -11.10 18.88 -29.80
C LEU A 274 -12.40 19.32 -29.14
N ASP A 275 -13.12 18.36 -28.55
CA ASP A 275 -14.18 18.74 -27.62
C ASP A 275 -13.53 19.52 -26.49
N ALA A 276 -13.88 20.80 -26.40
CA ALA A 276 -13.49 21.66 -25.30
C ALA A 276 -13.93 20.98 -24.00
N PRO A 277 -13.03 20.76 -23.02
CA PRO A 277 -13.45 20.19 -21.76
C PRO A 277 -14.44 21.15 -21.10
N LEU A 278 -15.64 20.65 -20.81
CA LEU A 278 -16.69 21.42 -20.13
C LEU A 278 -16.50 21.35 -18.61
N ARG A 279 -15.99 20.21 -18.13
CA ARG A 279 -15.81 19.92 -16.71
C ARG A 279 -14.39 19.53 -16.40
N VAL A 280 -13.89 20.03 -15.28
CA VAL A 280 -12.58 19.75 -14.72
C VAL A 280 -12.81 19.08 -13.37
N TYR A 281 -12.23 17.91 -13.18
CA TYR A 281 -12.21 17.20 -11.90
C TYR A 281 -10.76 17.01 -11.46
N MET A 282 -10.44 17.51 -10.29
CA MET A 282 -9.18 17.28 -9.61
C MET A 282 -9.42 16.28 -8.48
N GLU A 283 -9.07 15.03 -8.75
CA GLU A 283 -9.08 13.96 -7.75
C GLU A 283 -7.80 14.05 -6.92
N VAL A 284 -7.97 14.08 -5.60
CA VAL A 284 -6.87 14.12 -4.64
C VAL A 284 -6.97 12.90 -3.75
N HIS A 285 -5.95 12.06 -3.76
CA HIS A 285 -5.79 10.96 -2.81
C HIS A 285 -4.78 11.37 -1.75
N ARG A 286 -5.15 11.23 -0.48
CA ARG A 286 -4.18 11.35 0.62
C ARG A 286 -3.80 9.94 1.06
N GLY A 287 -2.52 9.61 1.05
CA GLY A 287 -1.97 8.41 1.69
C GLY A 287 -1.77 8.60 3.19
N VAL A 288 -1.05 7.67 3.82
CA VAL A 288 -0.81 7.70 5.28
C VAL A 288 0.28 8.66 5.72
N LEU A 289 1.19 9.07 4.83
CA LEU A 289 2.30 9.98 5.14
C LEU A 289 1.93 11.43 4.79
N GLU A 290 2.59 12.39 5.43
CA GLU A 290 2.33 13.82 5.24
C GLU A 290 2.56 14.33 3.81
N LYS A 291 3.53 13.74 3.09
CA LYS A 291 3.85 14.05 1.68
C LYS A 291 3.09 13.17 0.69
N SER A 292 2.32 12.19 1.16
CA SER A 292 1.64 11.24 0.28
C SER A 292 0.36 11.84 -0.29
N PHE A 293 0.48 12.83 -1.17
CA PHE A 293 -0.63 13.29 -1.99
C PHE A 293 -0.46 12.84 -3.42
N ARG A 294 -1.49 12.22 -3.98
CA ARG A 294 -1.58 11.91 -5.40
C ARG A 294 -2.66 12.80 -6.00
N PHE A 295 -2.29 13.59 -6.99
CA PHE A 295 -3.22 14.47 -7.69
C PHE A 295 -3.49 13.89 -9.07
N ILE A 296 -4.76 13.79 -9.46
CA ILE A 296 -5.18 13.26 -10.75
C ILE A 296 -6.16 14.24 -11.37
N LEU A 297 -5.79 14.76 -12.53
CA LEU A 297 -6.65 15.62 -13.34
C LEU A 297 -7.48 14.76 -14.28
N HIS A 298 -8.78 15.05 -14.36
CA HIS A 298 -9.69 14.51 -15.36
C HIS A 298 -10.40 15.67 -16.07
N LEU A 299 -10.15 15.82 -17.36
CA LEU A 299 -10.85 16.75 -18.24
C LEU A 299 -11.96 15.99 -18.95
N VAL A 300 -13.19 16.49 -18.86
CA VAL A 300 -14.39 15.75 -19.26
C VAL A 300 -15.28 16.60 -20.15
N ASP A 301 -15.85 15.99 -21.19
CA ASP A 301 -16.81 16.61 -22.10
C ASP A 301 -18.22 16.72 -21.49
N GLU A 302 -19.20 17.13 -22.29
CA GLU A 302 -20.61 17.20 -21.87
C GLU A 302 -21.26 15.82 -21.64
N ASN A 303 -20.71 14.77 -22.25
CA ASN A 303 -21.21 13.40 -22.24
C ASN A 303 -20.55 12.53 -21.15
N ASN A 304 -19.82 13.15 -20.23
CA ASN A 304 -19.05 12.48 -19.18
C ASN A 304 -17.93 11.57 -19.71
N ARG A 305 -17.40 11.85 -20.89
CA ARG A 305 -16.25 11.15 -21.49
C ARG A 305 -14.96 11.89 -21.24
N LEU A 306 -13.88 11.12 -21.09
CA LEU A 306 -12.56 11.63 -20.80
C LEU A 306 -11.95 12.28 -22.04
N VAL A 307 -11.65 13.58 -21.97
CA VAL A 307 -10.91 14.32 -23.00
C VAL A 307 -9.40 14.21 -22.77
N ALA A 308 -8.99 14.30 -21.51
CA ALA A 308 -7.60 14.17 -21.11
C ALA A 308 -7.48 13.81 -19.62
N SER A 309 -6.37 13.20 -19.24
CA SER A 309 -6.02 12.97 -17.83
C SER A 309 -4.53 13.11 -17.63
N ALA A 310 -4.15 13.54 -16.44
CA ALA A 310 -2.78 13.54 -15.98
C ALA A 310 -2.73 13.19 -14.50
N GLU A 311 -1.55 12.78 -14.07
CA GLU A 311 -1.25 12.45 -12.70
C GLU A 311 0.04 13.14 -12.25
N TYR A 312 0.02 13.63 -11.03
CA TYR A 312 1.20 14.01 -10.28
C TYR A 312 1.32 13.06 -9.07
N PRO A 313 2.23 12.07 -9.13
CA PRO A 313 2.43 11.13 -8.03
C PRO A 313 3.06 11.85 -6.82
N PRO A 314 2.98 11.27 -5.61
CA PRO A 314 3.67 11.80 -4.45
C PRO A 314 5.19 11.89 -4.68
N ASP A 315 5.83 12.91 -4.13
CA ASP A 315 7.28 13.12 -4.20
C ASP A 315 8.04 11.85 -3.73
N GLY A 316 8.92 11.32 -4.58
CA GLY A 316 9.81 10.21 -4.20
C GLY A 316 10.14 9.19 -5.29
N GLU A 317 9.42 9.15 -6.42
CA GLU A 317 9.67 8.15 -7.46
C GLU A 317 10.88 8.47 -8.36
N ALA A 318 11.36 9.71 -8.39
CA ALA A 318 12.39 10.14 -9.36
C ALA A 318 13.85 10.00 -8.87
N GLN A 319 14.07 9.81 -7.56
CA GLN A 319 15.40 9.58 -7.02
C GLN A 319 15.60 8.08 -6.82
N GLY A 320 16.58 7.50 -7.55
CA GLY A 320 16.94 6.10 -7.39
C GLY A 320 17.24 5.79 -5.91
N TRP A 321 16.79 4.62 -5.45
CA TRP A 321 16.92 4.19 -4.06
C TRP A 321 18.34 4.33 -3.52
N GLU A 322 19.34 4.06 -4.35
CA GLU A 322 20.76 4.17 -4.00
C GLU A 322 21.18 5.62 -3.65
N GLN A 323 20.75 6.60 -4.44
CA GLN A 323 21.05 8.00 -4.15
C GLN A 323 20.41 8.42 -2.82
N ARG A 324 19.14 8.05 -2.62
CA ARG A 324 18.42 8.33 -1.37
C ARG A 324 19.13 7.68 -0.18
N ARG A 325 19.61 6.45 -0.33
CA ARG A 325 20.38 5.74 0.69
C ARG A 325 21.67 6.48 1.03
N GLN A 326 22.40 6.96 0.04
CA GLN A 326 23.62 7.75 0.26
C GLN A 326 23.35 9.08 0.97
N GLU A 327 22.26 9.77 0.63
CA GLU A 327 21.83 10.98 1.33
C GLU A 327 21.46 10.70 2.80
N LEU A 328 20.81 9.56 3.07
CA LEU A 328 20.51 9.13 4.42
C LEU A 328 21.79 8.84 5.23
N PHE A 329 22.79 8.20 4.63
CA PHE A 329 24.08 7.94 5.28
C PHE A 329 24.83 9.23 5.63
N GLN A 330 24.75 10.25 4.77
CA GLN A 330 25.34 11.57 5.04
C GLN A 330 24.64 12.29 6.20
N LYS A 331 23.31 12.18 6.29
CA LYS A 331 22.53 12.75 7.40
C LYS A 331 22.76 11.99 8.70
N ASP A 332 22.91 10.68 8.62
CA ASP A 332 23.03 9.79 9.77
C ASP A 332 23.91 8.57 9.47
N SER A 333 25.16 8.61 9.94
CA SER A 333 26.10 7.51 9.75
C SER A 333 25.71 6.21 10.45
N ALA A 334 24.80 6.24 11.43
CA ALA A 334 24.27 5.02 12.05
C ALA A 334 23.37 4.24 11.09
N LEU A 335 22.75 4.90 10.11
CA LEU A 335 21.92 4.22 9.10
C LEU A 335 22.75 3.34 8.15
N ALA A 336 24.04 3.61 8.00
CA ALA A 336 24.98 2.79 7.22
C ALA A 336 25.45 1.53 7.98
N LYS A 337 25.03 1.34 9.24
CA LYS A 337 25.41 0.19 10.05
C LYS A 337 24.43 -0.98 9.83
N PRO A 338 24.91 -2.23 9.95
CA PRO A 338 24.03 -3.39 9.89
C PRO A 338 23.10 -3.45 11.10
N VAL A 339 21.97 -4.12 10.93
CA VAL A 339 21.09 -4.49 12.03
C VAL A 339 21.71 -5.63 12.85
N GLU A 340 21.66 -5.51 14.18
CA GLU A 340 22.13 -6.50 15.13
C GLU A 340 20.96 -7.40 15.59
N TRP A 341 20.83 -8.57 14.97
CA TRP A 341 19.77 -9.51 15.26
C TRP A 341 20.02 -10.30 16.54
N ARG A 342 19.03 -10.32 17.44
CA ARG A 342 19.00 -11.23 18.60
C ARG A 342 18.74 -12.67 18.15
N GLU A 343 19.20 -13.63 18.93
CA GLU A 343 18.96 -15.07 18.69
C GLU A 343 17.46 -15.40 18.56
N ALA A 344 16.59 -14.73 19.34
CA ALA A 344 15.14 -14.90 19.23
C ALA A 344 14.59 -14.45 17.86
N THR A 345 15.10 -13.34 17.31
CA THR A 345 14.72 -12.83 15.99
C THR A 345 15.27 -13.70 14.88
N GLN A 346 16.50 -14.19 15.01
CA GLN A 346 17.06 -15.16 14.06
C GLN A 346 16.22 -16.43 13.96
N ARG A 347 15.81 -17.00 15.11
CA ARG A 347 14.89 -18.15 15.14
C ARG A 347 13.52 -17.82 14.55
N TRP A 348 13.01 -16.61 14.77
CA TRP A 348 11.75 -16.16 14.17
C TRP A 348 11.85 -16.07 12.64
N LEU A 349 12.94 -15.52 12.12
CA LEU A 349 13.23 -15.45 10.68
C LEU A 349 13.45 -16.83 10.06
N GLU A 350 14.08 -17.76 10.79
CA GLU A 350 14.18 -19.16 10.37
C GLU A 350 12.82 -19.84 10.30
N ALA A 351 11.96 -19.63 11.30
CA ALA A 351 10.58 -20.12 11.29
C ALA A 351 9.79 -19.55 10.10
N GLN A 352 9.97 -18.26 9.79
CA GLN A 352 9.37 -17.62 8.61
C GLN A 352 9.85 -18.28 7.31
N ARG A 353 11.17 -18.42 7.13
CA ARG A 353 11.75 -19.07 5.94
C ARG A 353 11.29 -20.52 5.81
N MET A 354 11.19 -21.24 6.93
CA MET A 354 10.62 -22.59 6.98
C MET A 354 9.17 -22.58 6.49
N ALA A 355 8.35 -21.63 6.96
CA ALA A 355 6.96 -21.53 6.54
C ALA A 355 6.82 -21.21 5.05
N GLN A 356 7.72 -20.41 4.48
CA GLN A 356 7.74 -20.05 3.06
C GLN A 356 8.33 -21.12 2.13
N SER A 357 9.19 -22.00 2.66
CA SER A 357 9.91 -23.03 1.90
C SER A 357 8.97 -24.03 1.23
N SER A 358 9.19 -24.39 -0.03
CA SER A 358 8.40 -25.42 -0.73
C SER A 358 8.91 -26.85 -0.55
N ARG A 359 9.92 -27.08 0.30
CA ARG A 359 10.64 -28.37 0.37
C ARG A 359 9.86 -29.46 1.10
N GLU A 360 9.56 -29.23 2.38
CA GLU A 360 8.92 -30.21 3.26
C GLU A 360 7.84 -29.51 4.07
N VAL A 361 6.71 -30.20 4.26
CA VAL A 361 5.59 -29.70 5.06
C VAL A 361 5.82 -30.02 6.53
N GLN A 362 5.90 -28.97 7.34
CA GLN A 362 6.07 -29.02 8.77
C GLN A 362 4.87 -28.35 9.47
N PRO A 363 4.62 -28.63 10.76
CA PRO A 363 3.62 -27.91 11.52
C PRO A 363 3.88 -26.40 11.51
N PHE A 364 2.81 -25.59 11.58
CA PHE A 364 2.96 -24.15 11.69
C PHE A 364 3.79 -23.79 12.94
N PRO A 365 4.91 -23.05 12.79
CA PRO A 365 5.81 -22.80 13.90
C PRO A 365 5.12 -22.01 15.01
N ASP A 366 5.21 -22.50 16.24
CA ASP A 366 4.63 -21.83 17.42
C ASP A 366 5.13 -20.38 17.55
N LEU A 367 6.39 -20.12 17.17
CA LEU A 367 7.02 -18.79 17.22
C LEU A 367 6.37 -17.76 16.29
N LEU A 368 5.67 -18.23 15.26
CA LEU A 368 4.90 -17.38 14.35
C LEU A 368 3.45 -17.19 14.81
N ASP A 369 2.99 -17.79 15.90
CA ASP A 369 1.62 -17.59 16.39
C ASP A 369 1.46 -16.21 17.08
N PRO A 370 0.72 -15.26 16.47
CA PRO A 370 0.62 -13.91 17.01
C PRO A 370 -0.11 -13.84 18.36
N ALA A 371 -0.93 -14.84 18.69
CA ALA A 371 -1.60 -14.90 19.99
C ALA A 371 -0.66 -15.31 21.14
N ARG A 372 0.46 -15.95 20.81
CA ARG A 372 1.46 -16.42 21.79
C ARG A 372 2.67 -15.51 21.84
N HIS A 373 3.05 -14.93 20.71
CA HIS A 373 4.22 -14.06 20.58
C HIS A 373 3.82 -12.77 19.87
N GLU A 374 4.15 -11.62 20.47
CA GLU A 374 3.93 -10.32 19.82
C GLU A 374 4.89 -10.18 18.62
N PRO A 375 4.40 -10.09 17.38
CA PRO A 375 5.27 -10.07 16.20
C PRO A 375 6.21 -8.83 16.15
N LEU A 376 5.80 -7.71 16.75
CA LEU A 376 6.66 -6.51 16.86
C LEU A 376 7.88 -6.71 17.80
N ALA A 377 7.89 -7.77 18.61
CA ALA A 377 8.99 -8.11 19.52
C ALA A 377 10.26 -8.62 18.80
N PHE A 378 10.20 -8.86 17.49
CA PHE A 378 11.29 -9.44 16.69
C PHE A 378 11.98 -8.39 15.81
N VAL A 379 11.74 -8.40 14.49
CA VAL A 379 12.46 -7.57 13.51
C VAL A 379 12.41 -6.08 13.84
N ALA A 380 11.20 -5.53 14.04
CA ALA A 380 11.04 -4.11 14.33
C ALA A 380 11.74 -3.69 15.64
N THR A 381 11.73 -4.56 16.66
CA THR A 381 12.48 -4.32 17.90
C THR A 381 13.98 -4.25 17.64
N ASP A 382 14.54 -5.19 16.89
CA ASP A 382 15.99 -5.27 16.67
C ASP A 382 16.51 -4.15 15.78
N VAL A 383 15.73 -3.73 14.79
CA VAL A 383 16.01 -2.55 13.96
C VAL A 383 16.15 -1.30 14.85
N LEU A 384 15.12 -0.99 15.66
CA LEU A 384 15.13 0.20 16.50
C LEU A 384 16.20 0.15 17.59
N ARG A 385 16.42 -1.02 18.21
CA ARG A 385 17.46 -1.19 19.23
C ARG A 385 18.86 -1.04 18.66
N SER A 386 19.11 -1.59 17.47
CA SER A 386 20.41 -1.47 16.79
C SER A 386 20.71 0.00 16.48
N TYR A 387 19.72 0.71 15.93
CA TYR A 387 19.86 2.14 15.65
C TYR A 387 20.12 2.95 16.93
N ALA A 388 19.38 2.72 18.01
CA ALA A 388 19.60 3.37 19.30
C ALA A 388 20.99 3.07 19.87
N ARG A 389 21.45 1.81 19.79
CA ARG A 389 22.77 1.36 20.26
C ARG A 389 23.92 1.99 19.47
N HIS A 390 23.84 2.02 18.15
CA HIS A 390 24.84 2.69 17.30
C HIS A 390 24.90 4.20 17.56
N ARG A 391 23.81 4.78 18.05
CA ARG A 391 23.74 6.17 18.52
C ARG A 391 24.06 6.36 20.00
N GLN A 392 24.25 5.27 20.76
CA GLN A 392 24.46 5.28 22.21
C GLN A 392 23.36 6.01 22.99
N LEU A 393 22.10 5.87 22.55
CA LEU A 393 20.95 6.50 23.17
C LEU A 393 20.04 5.45 23.84
N PRO A 394 19.46 5.76 25.01
CA PRO A 394 18.26 5.09 25.50
C PRO A 394 17.13 5.18 24.48
N LEU A 395 16.24 4.21 24.46
CA LEU A 395 15.13 4.11 23.51
C LEU A 395 13.79 4.02 24.23
N VAL A 396 12.85 4.85 23.79
CA VAL A 396 11.43 4.73 24.13
C VAL A 396 10.65 4.86 22.83
N ALA A 397 9.88 3.84 22.47
CA ALA A 397 9.16 3.79 21.20
C ALA A 397 7.72 3.30 21.37
N LEU A 398 6.79 3.95 20.66
CA LEU A 398 5.46 3.41 20.35
C LEU A 398 5.54 2.72 18.98
N MET A 399 5.24 1.43 18.94
CA MET A 399 5.36 0.60 17.74
C MET A 399 3.99 0.30 17.18
N ASP A 400 3.61 0.86 16.03
CA ASP A 400 2.35 0.55 15.35
C ASP A 400 2.40 -0.76 14.56
N ASP A 401 1.24 -1.33 14.22
CA ASP A 401 1.18 -2.60 13.49
C ASP A 401 1.81 -2.49 12.08
N GLY A 402 1.85 -1.29 11.48
CA GLY A 402 2.52 -1.02 10.21
C GLY A 402 4.03 -1.25 10.23
N MET A 403 4.68 -1.24 11.40
CA MET A 403 6.09 -1.63 11.52
C MET A 403 6.33 -3.11 11.17
N LEU A 404 5.30 -3.94 11.10
CA LEU A 404 5.42 -5.32 10.63
C LEU A 404 5.80 -5.43 9.14
N LEU A 405 5.57 -4.37 8.37
CA LEU A 405 6.02 -4.30 6.97
C LEU A 405 7.55 -4.30 6.84
N LEU A 406 8.29 -4.03 7.92
CA LEU A 406 9.75 -4.19 7.95
C LEU A 406 10.19 -5.63 7.67
N ASN A 407 9.33 -6.62 7.95
CA ASN A 407 9.61 -8.04 7.68
C ASN A 407 9.79 -8.32 6.19
N ALA A 408 9.11 -7.56 5.32
CA ALA A 408 9.23 -7.68 3.87
C ALA A 408 10.63 -7.33 3.35
N ARG A 409 11.42 -6.57 4.13
CA ARG A 409 12.74 -6.07 3.76
C ARG A 409 13.89 -6.91 4.27
N VAL A 410 13.59 -8.00 4.98
CA VAL A 410 14.60 -8.93 5.48
C VAL A 410 15.03 -9.86 4.35
N SER A 411 15.81 -9.31 3.42
CA SER A 411 16.36 -10.01 2.26
C SER A 411 17.82 -9.62 2.03
N GLY A 412 18.61 -10.50 1.42
CA GLY A 412 20.01 -10.24 1.08
C GLY A 412 21.01 -10.39 2.24
N GLU A 413 22.30 -10.26 1.90
CA GLU A 413 23.43 -10.53 2.81
C GLU A 413 23.75 -9.36 3.76
N GLN A 414 23.48 -8.11 3.35
CA GLN A 414 23.70 -6.92 4.17
C GLN A 414 22.38 -6.21 4.42
N GLN A 415 21.88 -6.33 5.64
CA GLN A 415 20.65 -5.70 6.10
C GLN A 415 21.02 -4.43 6.87
N LEU A 416 21.15 -3.31 6.14
CA LEU A 416 21.55 -2.03 6.70
C LEU A 416 20.35 -1.33 7.34
N LEU A 417 20.60 -0.48 8.33
CA LEU A 417 19.52 0.25 9.01
C LEU A 417 18.75 1.19 8.09
N ALA A 418 19.38 1.79 7.07
CA ALA A 418 18.70 2.60 6.06
C ALA A 418 17.63 1.83 5.27
N ASP A 419 17.80 0.52 5.10
CA ASP A 419 16.84 -0.31 4.38
C ASP A 419 15.52 -0.43 5.16
N PHE A 420 15.55 -0.26 6.48
CA PHE A 420 14.36 -0.30 7.34
C PHE A 420 13.86 1.10 7.69
N LEU A 421 14.77 1.99 8.10
CA LEU A 421 14.47 3.30 8.71
C LEU A 421 14.50 4.46 7.70
N HIS A 422 13.75 4.32 6.62
CA HIS A 422 13.40 5.45 5.75
C HIS A 422 12.43 6.42 6.50
N GLY A 423 12.90 7.65 6.74
CA GLY A 423 12.37 8.60 7.74
C GLY A 423 10.96 9.19 7.53
N ASP A 424 10.11 8.58 6.71
CA ASP A 424 8.80 9.14 6.40
C ASP A 424 7.67 8.54 7.26
N TRP A 425 7.84 7.32 7.76
CA TRP A 425 6.77 6.59 8.49
C TRP A 425 6.75 6.89 9.99
N TRP A 426 7.89 7.29 10.56
CA TRP A 426 8.04 7.47 12.00
C TRP A 426 8.65 8.82 12.33
N GLU A 427 8.13 9.43 13.39
CA GLU A 427 8.74 10.57 14.03
C GLU A 427 9.83 10.03 14.96
N MET A 428 11.09 10.28 14.60
CA MET A 428 12.26 9.91 15.39
C MET A 428 12.87 11.18 15.96
N ASP A 429 12.65 11.41 17.24
CA ASP A 429 13.09 12.62 17.92
C ASP A 429 14.17 12.31 18.97
N ARG A 430 15.11 13.24 19.13
CA ARG A 430 16.16 13.19 20.14
C ARG A 430 15.92 14.31 21.12
N ALA A 431 15.34 13.99 22.26
CA ALA A 431 15.16 14.95 23.34
C ALA A 431 15.68 14.36 24.63
N GLU A 432 16.36 15.21 25.41
CA GLU A 432 16.77 14.91 26.78
C GLU A 432 17.67 13.67 26.86
N GLY A 433 18.46 13.44 25.80
CA GLY A 433 19.40 12.32 25.75
C GLY A 433 18.78 10.96 25.38
N ALA A 434 17.47 10.87 25.14
CA ALA A 434 16.80 9.65 24.69
C ALA A 434 16.34 9.73 23.22
N LEU A 435 16.34 8.59 22.54
CA LEU A 435 15.68 8.41 21.26
C LEU A 435 14.20 8.06 21.49
N ARG A 436 13.32 8.93 21.00
CA ARG A 436 11.87 8.78 21.05
C ARG A 436 11.37 8.42 19.66
N VAL A 437 10.60 7.34 19.55
CA VAL A 437 10.04 6.91 18.26
C VAL A 437 8.53 6.76 18.38
N LYS A 438 7.78 7.34 17.45
CA LYS A 438 6.34 7.11 17.34
C LYS A 438 5.91 7.19 15.87
N PRO A 439 4.72 6.68 15.51
CA PRO A 439 4.20 6.84 14.15
C PRO A 439 4.12 8.32 13.77
N ARG A 440 4.57 8.67 12.57
CA ARG A 440 4.36 10.02 12.04
C ARG A 440 2.87 10.24 11.82
N LEU A 441 2.41 11.47 12.02
CA LEU A 441 0.97 11.80 12.00
C LEU A 441 0.14 10.89 12.92
N SER A 442 0.66 10.61 14.12
CA SER A 442 0.12 9.60 15.04
C SER A 442 -1.37 9.75 15.32
N SER A 443 -1.94 10.97 15.31
CA SER A 443 -3.38 11.16 15.56
C SER A 443 -4.28 10.54 14.49
N LEU A 444 -3.74 10.32 13.30
CA LEU A 444 -4.42 9.67 12.19
C LEU A 444 -4.27 8.15 12.22
N ASN A 445 -3.28 7.68 12.98
CA ASN A 445 -2.89 6.28 13.13
C ASN A 445 -3.25 5.70 14.50
N TRP A 446 -3.99 6.43 15.35
CA TRP A 446 -4.66 5.88 16.54
C TRP A 446 -5.78 4.92 16.13
N ARG A 447 -5.40 3.81 15.50
CA ARG A 447 -6.27 2.70 15.14
C ARG A 447 -6.31 1.74 16.31
N ALA A 448 -7.43 1.03 16.48
CA ALA A 448 -7.44 -0.14 17.35
C ALA A 448 -6.41 -1.14 16.82
N ARG A 449 -5.58 -1.69 17.71
CA ARG A 449 -4.62 -2.73 17.36
C ARG A 449 -5.36 -3.92 16.78
N GLU A 450 -4.77 -4.54 15.76
CA GLU A 450 -5.35 -5.73 15.17
C GLU A 450 -5.32 -6.89 16.18
N SER A 451 -6.37 -7.72 16.19
CA SER A 451 -6.52 -8.76 17.19
C SER A 451 -5.60 -9.95 16.88
N ARG A 452 -4.49 -10.04 17.63
CA ARG A 452 -3.54 -11.17 17.58
C ARG A 452 -4.25 -12.53 17.71
N ALA A 453 -5.23 -12.61 18.61
CA ALA A 453 -6.01 -13.83 18.82
C ALA A 453 -6.93 -14.18 17.63
N ALA A 454 -7.53 -13.19 16.97
CA ALA A 454 -8.35 -13.44 15.79
C ALA A 454 -7.51 -13.89 14.60
N VAL A 455 -6.37 -13.22 14.37
CA VAL A 455 -5.41 -13.59 13.33
C VAL A 455 -4.85 -15.00 13.56
N SER A 456 -4.49 -15.36 14.79
CA SER A 456 -4.05 -16.73 15.13
C SER A 456 -5.09 -17.79 14.75
N ARG A 457 -6.37 -17.59 15.09
CA ARG A 457 -7.45 -18.51 14.70
C ARG A 457 -7.59 -18.61 13.19
N TRP A 458 -7.54 -17.48 12.50
CA TRP A 458 -7.64 -17.41 11.05
C TRP A 458 -6.48 -18.13 10.35
N ILE A 459 -5.22 -17.93 10.78
CA ILE A 459 -4.05 -18.67 10.29
C ILE A 459 -4.23 -20.16 10.47
N ARG A 460 -4.64 -20.60 11.67
CA ARG A 460 -4.83 -22.03 11.96
C ARG A 460 -5.91 -22.65 11.09
N GLN A 461 -6.98 -21.92 10.78
CA GLN A 461 -8.02 -22.38 9.85
C GLN A 461 -7.46 -22.59 8.44
N ILE A 462 -6.67 -21.63 7.93
CA ILE A 462 -6.03 -21.74 6.63
C ILE A 462 -5.05 -22.92 6.58
N VAL A 463 -4.16 -23.02 7.58
CA VAL A 463 -3.16 -24.10 7.67
C VAL A 463 -3.83 -25.47 7.76
N ALA A 464 -4.86 -25.62 8.60
CA ALA A 464 -5.60 -26.87 8.75
C ALA A 464 -6.29 -27.30 7.46
N ARG A 465 -6.79 -26.35 6.66
CA ARG A 465 -7.42 -26.62 5.37
C ARG A 465 -6.41 -26.82 4.24
N GLY A 466 -5.23 -26.21 4.34
CA GLY A 466 -4.16 -26.29 3.35
C GLY A 466 -4.36 -25.42 2.09
N TYR A 467 -5.30 -24.48 2.06
CA TYR A 467 -5.47 -23.50 0.96
C TYR A 467 -6.37 -22.33 1.40
N PHE A 468 -6.41 -21.25 0.61
CA PHE A 468 -7.24 -20.07 0.86
C PHE A 468 -8.62 -20.19 0.21
N THR A 469 -9.69 -19.83 0.91
CA THR A 469 -11.03 -19.62 0.35
C THR A 469 -11.35 -18.13 0.27
N LEU A 470 -12.46 -17.81 -0.41
CA LEU A 470 -12.94 -16.44 -0.52
C LEU A 470 -13.24 -15.83 0.86
N ASP A 471 -13.76 -16.62 1.80
CA ASP A 471 -14.07 -16.14 3.15
C ASP A 471 -12.81 -15.76 3.93
N ASP A 472 -11.69 -16.46 3.75
CA ASP A 472 -10.43 -16.08 4.42
C ASP A 472 -9.93 -14.74 3.93
N TRP A 473 -10.12 -14.45 2.65
CA TRP A 473 -9.78 -13.19 2.04
C TRP A 473 -10.67 -12.06 2.58
N LEU A 474 -11.98 -12.29 2.70
CA LEU A 474 -12.92 -11.33 3.29
C LEU A 474 -12.68 -11.14 4.80
N ASN A 475 -12.18 -12.15 5.50
CA ASN A 475 -11.77 -12.05 6.91
C ASN A 475 -10.45 -11.28 7.06
N ALA A 476 -9.51 -11.42 6.11
CA ALA A 476 -8.24 -10.68 6.10
C ALA A 476 -8.45 -9.16 6.08
N ALA A 477 -9.54 -8.68 5.45
CA ALA A 477 -9.90 -7.27 5.44
C ALA A 477 -10.08 -6.65 6.84
N GLU A 478 -10.40 -7.45 7.86
CA GLU A 478 -10.56 -7.00 9.25
C GLU A 478 -9.20 -6.81 9.96
N HIS A 479 -8.13 -7.40 9.41
CA HIS A 479 -6.77 -7.39 9.96
C HIS A 479 -5.73 -7.17 8.85
N PRO A 480 -5.83 -6.09 8.07
CA PRO A 480 -5.09 -5.95 6.82
C PRO A 480 -3.58 -6.01 6.99
N VAL A 481 -3.01 -5.49 8.08
CA VAL A 481 -1.55 -5.46 8.24
C VAL A 481 -1.01 -6.82 8.65
N LEU A 482 -1.60 -7.45 9.67
CA LEU A 482 -1.19 -8.79 10.09
C LEU A 482 -1.51 -9.82 8.99
N ALA A 483 -2.66 -9.70 8.33
CA ALA A 483 -3.03 -10.62 7.26
C ALA A 483 -2.05 -10.55 6.09
N ASP A 484 -1.65 -9.35 5.63
CA ASP A 484 -0.69 -9.20 4.54
C ASP A 484 0.67 -9.84 4.89
N MET A 485 1.16 -9.60 6.12
CA MET A 485 2.38 -10.24 6.63
C MET A 485 2.28 -11.77 6.64
N TYR A 486 1.23 -12.34 7.24
CA TYR A 486 1.12 -13.79 7.36
C TYR A 486 0.78 -14.49 6.04
N LEU A 487 0.05 -13.83 5.14
CA LEU A 487 -0.22 -14.39 3.81
C LEU A 487 1.04 -14.50 2.97
N ALA A 488 1.98 -13.57 3.12
CA ALA A 488 3.32 -13.69 2.53
C ALA A 488 4.12 -14.89 3.08
N PHE A 489 3.76 -15.43 4.26
CA PHE A 489 4.37 -16.64 4.80
C PHE A 489 3.68 -17.91 4.29
N LEU A 490 2.35 -17.84 4.16
CA LEU A 490 1.51 -18.99 3.88
C LEU A 490 1.33 -19.27 2.38
N SER A 491 1.50 -18.28 1.51
CA SER A 491 1.25 -18.43 0.06
C SER A 491 2.54 -18.22 -0.76
N PRO A 492 3.14 -19.29 -1.31
CA PRO A 492 4.18 -19.15 -2.33
C PRO A 492 3.60 -18.42 -3.55
N GLY A 493 4.41 -17.61 -4.22
CA GLY A 493 4.03 -16.94 -5.49
C GLY A 493 2.97 -15.85 -5.38
N THR A 494 2.36 -15.61 -4.21
CA THR A 494 1.51 -14.42 -4.03
C THR A 494 2.42 -13.20 -3.92
N ILE A 495 2.55 -12.47 -5.04
CA ILE A 495 3.30 -11.23 -5.13
C ILE A 495 2.74 -10.24 -4.09
N TRP A 496 3.64 -9.59 -3.36
CA TRP A 496 3.37 -8.48 -2.46
C TRP A 496 2.45 -7.44 -3.14
N GLY A 497 1.37 -7.03 -2.46
CA GLY A 497 0.51 -5.93 -2.92
C GLY A 497 -0.84 -6.31 -3.54
N HIS A 498 -1.19 -7.60 -3.66
CA HIS A 498 -2.54 -7.98 -4.12
C HIS A 498 -3.60 -7.94 -3.02
N LEU A 499 -3.24 -8.15 -1.75
CA LEU A 499 -4.20 -8.10 -0.63
C LEU A 499 -4.49 -6.68 -0.16
N THR A 500 -3.53 -5.76 -0.30
CA THR A 500 -3.71 -4.32 -0.04
C THR A 500 -4.67 -3.64 -1.01
N SER A 501 -5.11 -4.35 -2.07
CA SER A 501 -6.18 -3.89 -2.94
C SER A 501 -7.56 -3.84 -2.26
N PHE A 502 -7.71 -4.46 -1.08
CA PHE A 502 -8.80 -4.16 -0.15
C PHE A 502 -8.34 -3.16 0.90
N SER A 503 -8.48 -1.87 0.60
CA SER A 503 -8.13 -0.86 1.60
C SER A 503 -8.97 -1.01 2.87
N GLN A 504 -8.44 -0.56 4.01
CA GLN A 504 -9.20 -0.42 5.26
C GLN A 504 -10.52 0.34 5.06
N ARG A 505 -10.60 1.18 4.03
CA ARG A 505 -11.81 1.93 3.70
C ARG A 505 -12.96 1.05 3.22
N SER A 506 -12.70 -0.15 2.74
CA SER A 506 -13.73 -1.14 2.39
C SER A 506 -14.26 -1.94 3.59
N GLN A 507 -13.61 -1.88 4.76
CA GLN A 507 -14.06 -2.58 5.97
C GLN A 507 -15.55 -2.34 6.33
N PRO A 508 -16.09 -1.12 6.24
CA PRO A 508 -17.49 -0.87 6.58
C PRO A 508 -18.52 -1.61 5.72
N ILE A 509 -18.12 -2.10 4.53
CA ILE A 509 -18.99 -2.87 3.63
C ILE A 509 -18.64 -4.36 3.59
N VAL A 510 -17.61 -4.83 4.32
CA VAL A 510 -17.27 -6.26 4.39
C VAL A 510 -18.46 -7.14 4.81
N PRO A 511 -19.28 -6.79 5.81
CA PRO A 511 -20.45 -7.59 6.17
C PRO A 511 -21.45 -7.71 5.02
N LEU A 512 -21.70 -6.61 4.29
CA LEU A 512 -22.55 -6.60 3.10
C LEU A 512 -21.96 -7.50 2.01
N ILE A 513 -20.65 -7.39 1.74
CA ILE A 513 -19.96 -8.23 0.75
C ILE A 513 -20.05 -9.71 1.11
N LYS A 514 -19.80 -10.09 2.37
CA LYS A 514 -19.92 -11.49 2.84
C LYS A 514 -21.34 -12.01 2.64
N HIS A 515 -22.36 -11.20 2.96
CA HIS A 515 -23.75 -11.55 2.76
C HIS A 515 -24.08 -11.77 1.27
N LEU A 516 -23.74 -10.81 0.40
CA LEU A 516 -23.98 -10.91 -1.04
C LEU A 516 -23.19 -12.05 -1.68
N ALA A 517 -21.94 -12.29 -1.26
CA ALA A 517 -21.12 -13.38 -1.78
C ALA A 517 -21.74 -14.75 -1.47
N LYS A 518 -22.26 -14.94 -0.25
CA LYS A 518 -22.96 -16.16 0.15
C LYS A 518 -24.22 -16.41 -0.67
N GLU A 519 -25.03 -15.37 -0.89
CA GLU A 519 -26.24 -15.48 -1.72
C GLU A 519 -25.89 -15.74 -3.19
N THR A 520 -24.87 -15.07 -3.70
CA THR A 520 -24.37 -15.23 -5.08
C THR A 520 -23.84 -16.64 -5.31
N ALA A 521 -23.10 -17.21 -4.35
CA ALA A 521 -22.59 -18.59 -4.42
C ALA A 521 -23.71 -19.64 -4.48
N ALA A 522 -24.89 -19.34 -3.94
CA ALA A 522 -26.03 -20.24 -3.95
C ALA A 522 -26.80 -20.23 -5.30
N ARG A 523 -26.49 -19.28 -6.20
CA ARG A 523 -27.17 -19.13 -7.49
C ARG A 523 -26.45 -19.88 -8.61
N PRO A 524 -27.17 -20.55 -9.52
CA PRO A 524 -26.55 -21.30 -10.63
C PRO A 524 -25.74 -20.44 -11.60
N ASP A 525 -26.14 -19.19 -11.81
CA ASP A 525 -25.48 -18.23 -12.72
C ASP A 525 -24.35 -17.44 -12.04
N GLY A 526 -24.14 -17.63 -10.74
CA GLY A 526 -23.15 -16.90 -9.95
C GLY A 526 -23.39 -15.39 -9.96
N SER A 527 -24.63 -14.91 -10.10
CA SER A 527 -24.95 -13.48 -10.18
C SER A 527 -26.15 -13.09 -9.30
N LEU A 528 -25.99 -12.00 -8.56
CA LEU A 528 -27.02 -11.40 -7.72
C LEU A 528 -27.16 -9.92 -8.06
N GLU A 529 -28.39 -9.50 -8.29
CA GLU A 529 -28.75 -8.09 -8.46
C GLU A 529 -29.67 -7.66 -7.32
N GLN A 530 -29.29 -6.58 -6.63
CA GLN A 530 -29.98 -6.03 -5.48
C GLN A 530 -30.21 -4.53 -5.66
N LEU A 531 -31.46 -4.09 -5.63
CA LEU A 531 -31.80 -2.66 -5.70
C LEU A 531 -31.31 -1.93 -4.45
N LEU A 532 -30.69 -0.75 -4.62
CA LEU A 532 -30.08 -0.02 -3.51
C LEU A 532 -31.08 0.39 -2.42
N HIS A 533 -32.33 0.70 -2.77
CA HIS A 533 -33.37 1.04 -1.78
C HIS A 533 -33.77 -0.14 -0.88
N ARG A 534 -33.40 -1.38 -1.21
CA ARG A 534 -33.63 -2.56 -0.37
C ARG A 534 -32.53 -2.78 0.66
N LEU A 535 -31.40 -2.09 0.56
CA LEU A 535 -30.34 -2.13 1.56
C LEU A 535 -30.77 -1.38 2.82
N ALA A 536 -30.29 -1.81 3.99
CA ALA A 536 -30.50 -1.04 5.21
C ALA A 536 -29.82 0.34 5.08
N ALA A 537 -30.39 1.37 5.71
CA ALA A 537 -29.87 2.74 5.60
C ALA A 537 -28.37 2.86 5.96
N ARG A 538 -27.91 2.08 6.95
CA ARG A 538 -26.51 2.02 7.36
C ARG A 538 -25.62 1.37 6.29
N GLU A 539 -26.08 0.32 5.63
CA GLU A 539 -25.33 -0.37 4.56
C GLU A 539 -25.17 0.55 3.35
N LEU A 540 -26.25 1.23 2.96
CA LEU A 540 -26.20 2.20 1.88
C LEU A 540 -25.27 3.37 2.20
N GLN A 541 -25.28 3.88 3.44
CA GLN A 541 -24.36 4.93 3.87
C GLN A 541 -22.89 4.46 3.81
N SER A 542 -22.61 3.23 4.27
CA SER A 542 -21.28 2.63 4.14
C SER A 542 -20.87 2.47 2.67
N LEU A 543 -21.78 2.01 1.81
CA LEU A 543 -21.56 1.85 0.38
C LEU A 543 -21.25 3.18 -0.30
N GLU A 544 -22.06 4.21 -0.06
CA GLU A 544 -21.81 5.56 -0.55
C GLU A 544 -20.43 6.05 -0.09
N ARG A 545 -20.10 5.89 1.19
CA ARG A 545 -18.79 6.29 1.71
C ARG A 545 -17.65 5.61 0.94
N VAL A 546 -17.75 4.31 0.69
CA VAL A 546 -16.73 3.56 -0.07
C VAL A 546 -16.66 4.05 -1.50
N VAL A 547 -17.79 4.19 -2.20
CA VAL A 547 -17.80 4.60 -3.61
C VAL A 547 -17.13 5.97 -3.81
N TYR A 548 -17.47 6.94 -2.97
CA TYR A 548 -16.93 8.30 -3.15
C TYR A 548 -15.54 8.47 -2.52
N HIS A 549 -15.21 7.82 -1.40
CA HIS A 549 -13.96 8.10 -0.68
C HIS A 549 -12.86 7.07 -0.83
N ASN A 550 -13.13 5.83 -1.28
CA ASN A 550 -12.07 4.83 -1.46
C ASN A 550 -11.40 4.99 -2.84
N PRO A 551 -10.12 5.41 -2.95
CA PRO A 551 -9.44 5.65 -4.23
C PRO A 551 -9.40 4.45 -5.21
N GLN A 552 -9.62 3.23 -4.71
CA GLN A 552 -9.65 2.01 -5.51
C GLN A 552 -10.96 1.83 -6.28
N VAL A 553 -12.06 2.47 -5.86
CA VAL A 553 -13.34 2.42 -6.59
C VAL A 553 -13.22 3.31 -7.82
N LYS A 554 -13.46 2.75 -9.01
CA LYS A 554 -13.35 3.47 -10.29
C LYS A 554 -14.47 3.06 -11.23
N VAL A 555 -14.77 3.92 -12.19
CA VAL A 555 -15.60 3.53 -13.33
C VAL A 555 -14.71 2.77 -14.29
N SER A 556 -15.12 1.55 -14.62
CA SER A 556 -14.46 0.68 -15.58
C SER A 556 -15.39 0.41 -16.76
N SER A 557 -14.81 0.17 -17.94
CA SER A 557 -15.50 -0.45 -19.06
C SER A 557 -14.78 -1.75 -19.41
N ALA A 558 -15.53 -2.74 -19.89
CA ALA A 558 -14.97 -4.05 -20.24
C ALA A 558 -13.81 -3.97 -21.26
N ARG A 559 -13.77 -2.89 -22.06
CA ARG A 559 -12.73 -2.65 -23.07
C ARG A 559 -11.46 -1.97 -22.53
N MET A 560 -11.48 -1.44 -21.30
CA MET A 560 -10.44 -0.52 -20.81
C MET A 560 -9.47 -1.11 -19.80
N GLU A 561 -9.76 -2.26 -19.20
CA GLU A 561 -8.97 -2.76 -18.05
C GLU A 561 -7.48 -2.95 -18.39
N PHE A 562 -7.16 -3.15 -19.67
CA PHE A 562 -5.79 -3.27 -20.19
C PHE A 562 -5.49 -2.34 -21.38
N ALA A 563 -6.33 -1.34 -21.63
CA ALA A 563 -6.13 -0.45 -22.75
C ALA A 563 -4.99 0.55 -22.45
N PRO A 564 -4.10 0.84 -23.41
CA PRO A 564 -3.08 1.87 -23.26
C PRO A 564 -3.72 3.23 -22.94
N LEU A 565 -2.97 4.13 -22.32
CA LEU A 565 -3.47 5.46 -21.90
C LEU A 565 -4.11 6.25 -23.05
N SER A 566 -3.57 6.12 -24.27
CA SER A 566 -4.14 6.73 -25.49
C SER A 566 -5.57 6.28 -25.77
N ALA A 567 -5.88 5.00 -25.56
CA ALA A 567 -7.19 4.41 -25.80
C ALA A 567 -8.24 4.76 -24.72
N ARG A 568 -7.85 5.49 -23.67
CA ARG A 568 -8.78 5.96 -22.63
C ARG A 568 -9.51 7.25 -23.01
N VAL A 569 -9.00 8.00 -23.97
CA VAL A 569 -9.66 9.21 -24.47
C VAL A 569 -10.97 8.81 -25.16
N GLY A 570 -12.05 9.55 -24.89
CA GLY A 570 -13.40 9.25 -25.36
C GLY A 570 -14.15 8.18 -24.54
N ALA A 571 -13.47 7.50 -23.62
CA ALA A 571 -14.11 6.54 -22.75
C ALA A 571 -14.81 7.22 -21.56
N PRO A 572 -15.74 6.55 -20.85
CA PRO A 572 -16.37 7.10 -19.65
C PRO A 572 -15.32 7.55 -18.63
N ALA A 573 -15.47 8.74 -18.05
CA ALA A 573 -14.54 9.22 -17.03
C ALA A 573 -14.46 8.21 -15.87
N PRO A 574 -13.25 7.84 -15.38
CA PRO A 574 -13.03 6.74 -14.44
C PRO A 574 -13.47 7.06 -12.99
N LEU A 575 -14.26 8.12 -12.80
CA LEU A 575 -14.62 8.69 -11.52
C LEU A 575 -16.13 8.56 -11.25
N PRO A 576 -16.56 7.89 -10.16
CA PRO A 576 -17.98 7.82 -9.80
C PRO A 576 -18.65 9.18 -9.65
N HIS A 577 -17.90 10.17 -9.15
CA HIS A 577 -18.33 11.56 -8.96
C HIS A 577 -18.85 12.24 -10.23
N VAL A 578 -18.34 11.83 -11.40
CA VAL A 578 -18.75 12.40 -12.70
C VAL A 578 -20.15 11.93 -13.09
N HIS A 579 -20.48 10.67 -12.76
CA HIS A 579 -21.74 10.04 -13.14
C HIS A 579 -22.81 10.22 -12.07
N PHE A 580 -22.42 10.31 -10.81
CA PHE A 580 -23.30 10.46 -9.65
C PHE A 580 -22.84 11.59 -8.73
N PRO A 581 -22.83 12.85 -9.17
CA PRO A 581 -22.31 13.96 -8.36
C PRO A 581 -23.08 14.18 -7.05
N ASN A 582 -24.33 13.71 -6.97
CA ASN A 582 -25.25 13.93 -5.85
C ASN A 582 -25.53 12.69 -4.99
N GLY A 583 -24.81 11.58 -5.20
CA GLY A 583 -25.05 10.33 -4.50
C GLY A 583 -25.60 9.24 -5.41
N LEU A 584 -25.61 8.01 -4.90
CA LEU A 584 -26.06 6.85 -5.66
C LEU A 584 -27.59 6.92 -5.85
N PRO A 585 -28.11 6.74 -7.08
CA PRO A 585 -29.56 6.67 -7.32
C PRO A 585 -30.18 5.52 -6.52
N ARG A 586 -31.35 5.75 -5.91
CA ARG A 586 -32.00 4.76 -5.04
C ARG A 586 -32.55 3.54 -5.80
N ASP A 587 -32.83 3.74 -7.08
CA ASP A 587 -33.25 2.75 -8.05
C ASP A 587 -32.06 2.07 -8.76
N ALA A 588 -30.82 2.48 -8.49
CA ALA A 588 -29.66 1.77 -9.01
C ALA A 588 -29.60 0.34 -8.45
N THR A 589 -29.02 -0.55 -9.25
CA THR A 589 -28.84 -1.96 -8.92
C THR A 589 -27.40 -2.22 -8.55
N LEU A 590 -27.17 -2.76 -7.35
CA LEU A 590 -25.90 -3.34 -6.96
C LEU A 590 -25.82 -4.75 -7.55
N ARG A 591 -24.79 -5.01 -8.35
CA ARG A 591 -24.52 -6.32 -8.95
C ARG A 591 -23.36 -6.98 -8.23
N CYS A 592 -23.60 -8.16 -7.70
CA CYS A 592 -22.57 -9.05 -7.16
C CYS A 592 -22.45 -10.26 -8.08
N ARG A 593 -21.24 -10.55 -8.56
CA ARG A 593 -20.98 -11.68 -9.46
C ARG A 593 -19.81 -12.48 -8.94
N MET A 594 -19.89 -13.79 -9.07
CA MET A 594 -18.82 -14.71 -8.73
C MET A 594 -18.39 -15.44 -9.99
N GLU A 595 -17.19 -15.14 -10.47
CA GLU A 595 -16.60 -15.92 -11.55
C GLU A 595 -15.80 -17.07 -10.96
N ALA A 596 -15.82 -18.18 -11.67
CA ALA A 596 -15.13 -19.39 -11.31
C ALA A 596 -14.20 -19.78 -12.46
N THR A 597 -12.89 -19.70 -12.20
CA THR A 597 -11.87 -20.05 -13.18
C THR A 597 -11.26 -21.39 -12.78
N GLU A 598 -11.34 -22.40 -13.66
CA GLU A 598 -10.66 -23.68 -13.44
C GLU A 598 -9.15 -23.56 -13.67
N GLY A 599 -8.39 -24.34 -12.90
CA GLY A 599 -6.93 -24.39 -12.99
C GLY A 599 -6.31 -25.28 -11.94
N VAL A 600 -5.06 -24.99 -11.61
CA VAL A 600 -4.29 -25.73 -10.60
C VAL A 600 -3.58 -24.76 -9.66
N LEU A 601 -3.49 -25.12 -8.39
CA LEU A 601 -2.54 -24.54 -7.44
C LEU A 601 -1.23 -25.32 -7.58
N ARG A 602 -0.12 -24.61 -7.82
CA ARG A 602 1.19 -25.27 -8.06
C ARG A 602 2.22 -25.01 -6.97
N GLY A 603 2.01 -23.97 -6.16
CA GLY A 603 2.88 -23.64 -5.03
C GLY A 603 2.36 -24.27 -3.75
N ARG A 604 3.22 -24.88 -2.94
CA ARG A 604 2.90 -25.32 -1.58
C ARG A 604 3.91 -24.74 -0.60
N SER A 605 3.41 -24.07 0.44
CA SER A 605 4.26 -23.53 1.51
C SER A 605 4.78 -24.64 2.41
N GLY A 606 5.74 -24.32 3.26
CA GLY A 606 6.38 -25.26 4.18
C GLY A 606 5.50 -25.63 5.34
N VAL A 607 4.31 -25.02 5.45
CA VAL A 607 3.24 -25.41 6.38
C VAL A 607 2.06 -26.05 5.65
N GLY A 608 2.25 -26.44 4.39
CA GLY A 608 1.30 -27.24 3.63
C GLY A 608 0.15 -26.45 2.99
N VAL A 609 0.22 -25.12 2.95
CA VAL A 609 -0.80 -24.27 2.32
C VAL A 609 -0.49 -24.09 0.84
N TRP A 610 -1.45 -24.46 -0.01
CA TRP A 610 -1.41 -24.35 -1.45
C TRP A 610 -1.77 -22.93 -1.93
N GLY A 611 -1.01 -22.44 -2.91
CA GLY A 611 -1.12 -21.14 -3.54
C GLY A 611 -0.60 -21.16 -4.98
N ASP A 612 -0.32 -19.99 -5.54
CA ASP A 612 0.16 -19.80 -6.92
C ASP A 612 -0.72 -20.50 -7.98
N PHE A 613 -1.78 -19.81 -8.41
CA PHE A 613 -2.81 -20.39 -9.26
C PHE A 613 -2.55 -20.18 -10.75
N SER A 614 -2.49 -21.28 -11.50
CA SER A 614 -2.41 -21.28 -12.96
C SER A 614 -3.75 -21.67 -13.57
N PRO A 615 -4.45 -20.75 -14.28
CA PRO A 615 -5.72 -21.08 -14.94
C PRO A 615 -5.48 -22.07 -16.08
N VAL A 616 -6.49 -22.88 -16.42
CA VAL A 616 -6.40 -23.87 -17.52
C VAL A 616 -5.89 -23.25 -18.83
N ARG A 617 -6.40 -22.06 -19.21
CA ARG A 617 -5.94 -21.36 -20.43
C ARG A 617 -4.43 -21.08 -20.44
N TRP A 618 -3.83 -20.82 -19.27
CA TRP A 618 -2.40 -20.64 -19.15
C TRP A 618 -1.65 -21.96 -19.35
N LEU A 619 -2.12 -23.04 -18.72
CA LEU A 619 -1.55 -24.39 -18.91
C LEU A 619 -1.56 -24.79 -20.38
N GLN A 620 -2.69 -24.55 -21.07
CA GLN A 620 -2.83 -24.84 -22.50
C GLN A 620 -1.85 -24.02 -23.35
N ARG A 621 -1.64 -22.74 -23.02
CA ARG A 621 -0.66 -21.89 -23.71
C ARG A 621 0.77 -22.42 -23.54
N VAL A 622 1.12 -22.85 -22.32
CA VAL A 622 2.43 -23.43 -22.00
C VAL A 622 2.65 -24.77 -22.71
N VAL A 623 1.59 -25.55 -22.95
CA VAL A 623 1.67 -26.77 -23.79
C VAL A 623 1.90 -26.42 -25.27
N GLN A 624 1.13 -25.46 -25.80
CA GLN A 624 1.21 -25.05 -27.20
C GLN A 624 2.55 -24.41 -27.55
N SER A 625 3.22 -23.81 -26.59
CA SER A 625 4.51 -23.19 -26.77
C SER A 625 5.66 -24.20 -26.79
N ALA A 626 5.39 -25.49 -27.05
CA ALA A 626 6.45 -26.50 -27.06
C ALA A 626 7.57 -26.21 -28.09
N ASP A 627 7.22 -25.49 -29.17
CA ASP A 627 8.11 -25.07 -30.25
C ASP A 627 8.45 -23.57 -30.21
N THR A 628 8.25 -22.88 -29.08
CA THR A 628 8.60 -21.46 -28.93
C THR A 628 10.05 -21.25 -28.49
N ASP A 629 10.69 -20.19 -29.00
CA ASP A 629 11.97 -19.68 -28.47
C ASP A 629 11.77 -18.76 -27.25
N ASP A 630 10.53 -18.57 -26.78
CA ASP A 630 10.21 -17.83 -25.56
C ASP A 630 10.69 -18.60 -24.31
N GLN A 631 11.90 -18.23 -23.86
CA GLN A 631 12.56 -18.82 -22.68
C GLN A 631 11.66 -18.81 -21.43
N PHE A 632 10.83 -17.79 -21.23
CA PHE A 632 9.94 -17.73 -20.08
C PHE A 632 8.91 -18.85 -20.10
N LEU A 633 8.31 -19.15 -21.26
CA LEU A 633 7.35 -20.24 -21.38
C LEU A 633 8.00 -21.62 -21.23
N LEU A 634 9.26 -21.77 -21.65
CA LEU A 634 10.04 -23.00 -21.44
C LEU A 634 10.32 -23.23 -19.95
N GLU A 635 10.81 -22.22 -19.24
CA GLU A 635 11.06 -22.28 -17.79
C GLU A 635 9.76 -22.56 -17.02
N GLU A 636 8.67 -21.92 -17.40
CA GLU A 636 7.35 -22.11 -16.80
C GLU A 636 6.81 -23.53 -17.02
N ARG A 637 7.01 -24.10 -18.22
CA ARG A 637 6.66 -25.49 -18.52
C ARG A 637 7.44 -26.45 -17.64
N ASP A 638 8.76 -26.28 -17.58
CA ASP A 638 9.64 -27.14 -16.81
C ASP A 638 9.28 -27.04 -15.31
N ALA A 639 8.96 -25.85 -14.80
CA ALA A 639 8.49 -25.66 -13.44
C ALA A 639 7.17 -26.42 -13.17
N LEU A 640 6.19 -26.33 -14.08
CA LEU A 640 4.89 -27.01 -13.95
C LEU A 640 5.01 -28.54 -14.03
N GLN A 641 5.83 -29.06 -14.96
CA GLN A 641 6.04 -30.50 -15.14
C GLN A 641 6.73 -31.15 -13.93
N ASN A 642 7.61 -30.42 -13.26
CA ASN A 642 8.34 -30.89 -12.09
C ASN A 642 7.60 -30.65 -10.75
N SER A 643 6.47 -29.94 -10.78
CA SER A 643 5.68 -29.62 -9.59
C SER A 643 4.57 -30.63 -9.32
N LEU A 644 4.10 -30.66 -8.06
CA LEU A 644 2.81 -31.24 -7.71
C LEU A 644 1.73 -30.18 -7.92
N LEU A 645 0.59 -30.58 -8.46
CA LEU A 645 -0.48 -29.69 -8.89
C LEU A 645 -1.77 -30.08 -8.19
N LEU A 646 -2.45 -29.12 -7.59
CA LEU A 646 -3.72 -29.36 -6.91
C LEU A 646 -4.87 -28.73 -7.71
N PRO A 647 -5.72 -29.53 -8.39
CA PRO A 647 -6.84 -29.02 -9.16
C PRO A 647 -7.80 -28.19 -8.31
N ALA A 648 -8.04 -26.97 -8.75
CA ALA A 648 -8.82 -26.00 -8.02
C ALA A 648 -9.65 -25.11 -8.94
N LEU A 649 -10.69 -24.53 -8.35
CA LEU A 649 -11.53 -23.50 -8.91
C LEU A 649 -11.21 -22.20 -8.19
N ARG A 650 -10.66 -21.22 -8.89
CA ARG A 650 -10.48 -19.87 -8.36
C ARG A 650 -11.80 -19.14 -8.43
N GLN A 651 -12.34 -18.75 -7.27
CA GLN A 651 -13.54 -17.93 -7.13
C GLN A 651 -13.11 -16.47 -7.03
N GLU A 652 -13.60 -15.63 -7.94
CA GLU A 652 -13.33 -14.19 -7.99
C GLU A 652 -14.64 -13.43 -7.79
N LEU A 653 -14.69 -12.58 -6.77
CA LEU A 653 -15.88 -11.82 -6.43
C LEU A 653 -15.82 -10.43 -7.06
N TYR A 654 -16.91 -10.05 -7.73
CA TYR A 654 -17.12 -8.76 -8.34
C TYR A 654 -18.28 -8.08 -7.62
N LEU A 655 -18.09 -6.80 -7.29
CA LEU A 655 -19.17 -5.96 -6.82
C LEU A 655 -19.16 -4.66 -7.62
N SER A 656 -20.24 -4.37 -8.33
CA SER A 656 -20.32 -3.21 -9.20
C SER A 656 -21.70 -2.54 -9.21
N LEU A 657 -21.74 -1.31 -9.71
CA LEU A 657 -22.97 -0.57 -10.00
C LEU A 657 -22.99 -0.27 -11.52
N PRO A 658 -23.88 -0.90 -12.30
CA PRO A 658 -24.00 -0.62 -13.73
C PRO A 658 -24.41 0.83 -14.00
N LEU A 659 -23.81 1.48 -15.01
CA LEU A 659 -24.10 2.87 -15.42
C LEU A 659 -24.81 2.95 -16.78
N LYS A 660 -24.23 2.28 -17.78
CA LYS A 660 -24.62 2.21 -19.20
C LYS A 660 -24.25 0.80 -19.71
N PRO A 661 -24.68 0.37 -20.92
CA PRO A 661 -24.44 -1.01 -21.39
C PRO A 661 -22.98 -1.49 -21.32
N ASP A 662 -22.03 -0.56 -21.36
CA ASP A 662 -20.59 -0.80 -21.45
C ASP A 662 -19.77 -0.26 -20.26
N ALA A 663 -20.40 0.29 -19.22
CA ALA A 663 -19.68 0.91 -18.10
C ALA A 663 -20.31 0.61 -16.74
N GLU A 664 -19.47 0.42 -15.73
CA GLU A 664 -19.86 0.18 -14.35
C GLU A 664 -18.92 0.84 -13.34
N VAL A 665 -19.43 1.20 -12.17
CA VAL A 665 -18.59 1.55 -11.01
C VAL A 665 -18.14 0.26 -10.35
N LEU A 666 -16.86 -0.06 -10.46
CA LEU A 666 -16.26 -1.25 -9.86
C LEU A 666 -15.87 -0.97 -8.41
N ILE A 667 -16.58 -1.60 -7.47
CA ILE A 667 -16.38 -1.46 -6.03
C ILE A 667 -15.40 -2.50 -5.53
N VAL A 668 -15.58 -3.74 -5.97
CA VAL A 668 -14.66 -4.87 -5.75
C VAL A 668 -14.32 -5.43 -7.12
N SER A 669 -13.03 -5.37 -7.48
CA SER A 669 -12.51 -5.91 -8.73
C SER A 669 -12.11 -7.38 -8.59
N ARG A 670 -11.87 -8.06 -9.72
CA ARG A 670 -11.34 -9.44 -9.73
C ARG A 670 -10.03 -9.62 -8.99
N PHE A 671 -9.22 -8.57 -8.93
CA PHE A 671 -7.95 -8.57 -8.20
C PHE A 671 -8.15 -8.35 -6.70
N GLY A 672 -9.32 -7.85 -6.31
CA GLY A 672 -9.62 -7.39 -4.98
C GLY A 672 -10.63 -8.24 -4.23
N ALA A 673 -10.87 -9.50 -4.59
CA ALA A 673 -11.45 -10.52 -3.68
C ALA A 673 -11.44 -11.90 -4.36
N ARG A 674 -10.60 -12.83 -3.87
CA ARG A 674 -10.50 -14.17 -4.46
C ARG A 674 -10.18 -15.27 -3.45
N GLY A 675 -10.53 -16.49 -3.79
CA GLY A 675 -10.12 -17.70 -3.09
C GLY A 675 -10.29 -18.95 -3.93
N TYR A 676 -10.09 -20.12 -3.34
CA TYR A 676 -10.04 -21.40 -4.03
C TYR A 676 -11.02 -22.42 -3.45
N ARG A 677 -11.51 -23.30 -4.32
CA ARG A 677 -12.24 -24.52 -3.96
C ARG A 677 -11.63 -25.70 -4.73
N LEU A 678 -11.36 -26.81 -4.07
CA LEU A 678 -10.80 -27.99 -4.75
C LEU A 678 -11.85 -28.62 -5.68
N THR A 679 -11.43 -29.04 -6.86
CA THR A 679 -12.32 -29.65 -7.86
C THR A 679 -12.24 -31.17 -7.90
N ARG A 680 -11.14 -31.77 -7.43
CA ARG A 680 -10.90 -33.23 -7.48
C ARG A 680 -10.26 -33.78 -6.20
N GLY A 681 -10.94 -33.62 -5.07
CA GLY A 681 -10.42 -34.07 -3.77
C GLY A 681 -9.18 -33.26 -3.34
N ASP A 682 -8.48 -33.76 -2.32
CA ASP A 682 -7.30 -33.12 -1.71
C ASP A 682 -5.97 -33.73 -2.17
N LYS A 683 -6.01 -34.74 -3.04
CA LYS A 683 -4.81 -35.42 -3.54
C LYS A 683 -4.16 -34.58 -4.66
N PRO A 684 -2.89 -34.15 -4.50
CA PRO A 684 -2.17 -33.50 -5.57
C PRO A 684 -1.85 -34.49 -6.70
N LEU A 685 -1.76 -33.96 -7.91
CA LEU A 685 -1.52 -34.68 -9.16
C LEU A 685 -0.18 -34.26 -9.76
N ARG A 686 0.43 -35.15 -10.54
CA ARG A 686 1.50 -34.81 -11.48
C ARG A 686 0.92 -34.23 -12.76
N TRP A 687 1.77 -33.58 -13.56
CA TRP A 687 1.39 -32.99 -14.84
C TRP A 687 0.71 -33.98 -15.80
N ASP A 688 1.22 -35.20 -15.89
CA ASP A 688 0.70 -36.30 -16.71
C ASP A 688 -0.59 -36.93 -16.16
N GLU A 689 -0.89 -36.70 -14.88
CA GLU A 689 -2.14 -37.12 -14.23
C GLU A 689 -3.24 -36.06 -14.34
N LEU A 690 -2.94 -34.88 -14.90
CA LEU A 690 -3.93 -33.84 -15.09
C LEU A 690 -5.03 -34.28 -16.05
N PRO A 691 -6.24 -33.71 -15.92
CA PRO A 691 -7.30 -33.96 -16.87
C PRO A 691 -6.84 -33.62 -18.30
N PRO A 692 -7.04 -34.50 -19.30
CA PRO A 692 -6.59 -34.24 -20.66
C PRO A 692 -7.09 -32.91 -21.23
N GLU A 693 -8.28 -32.46 -20.82
CA GLU A 693 -8.86 -31.17 -21.19
C GLU A 693 -8.02 -29.95 -20.73
N PHE A 694 -7.22 -30.08 -19.66
CA PHE A 694 -6.34 -29.01 -19.18
C PHE A 694 -5.12 -28.83 -20.08
N LEU A 695 -4.76 -29.85 -20.85
CA LEU A 695 -3.56 -29.90 -21.69
C LEU A 695 -3.87 -29.79 -23.19
N LYS A 696 -5.14 -29.93 -23.58
CA LYS A 696 -5.56 -29.72 -24.97
C LYS A 696 -5.56 -28.22 -25.31
N PRO A 697 -5.16 -27.82 -26.53
CA PRO A 697 -5.44 -26.49 -27.06
C PRO A 697 -6.88 -26.06 -26.74
N PRO A 698 -7.14 -24.80 -26.35
CA PRO A 698 -8.51 -24.34 -26.23
C PRO A 698 -9.20 -24.56 -27.57
N GLU A 699 -10.35 -25.23 -27.56
CA GLU A 699 -11.21 -25.26 -28.75
C GLU A 699 -11.49 -23.81 -29.12
N GLU A 700 -11.09 -23.38 -30.32
CA GLU A 700 -11.39 -22.05 -30.81
C GLU A 700 -12.91 -21.90 -30.83
N LYS A 701 -13.45 -21.24 -29.80
CA LYS A 701 -14.83 -20.79 -29.82
C LYS A 701 -14.91 -19.73 -30.91
N ALA A 702 -15.32 -20.14 -32.09
CA ALA A 702 -15.61 -19.27 -33.22
C ALA A 702 -16.45 -18.07 -32.70
N GLY A 703 -15.84 -16.89 -32.62
CA GLY A 703 -16.51 -15.64 -32.27
C GLY A 703 -16.21 -15.01 -30.91
N THR A 704 -15.12 -15.37 -30.20
CA THR A 704 -14.65 -14.55 -29.06
C THR A 704 -13.46 -13.69 -29.50
N PRO A 705 -13.60 -12.35 -29.60
CA PRO A 705 -12.53 -11.44 -30.03
C PRO A 705 -11.41 -11.28 -28.99
#